data_AF-A0A661QZL3-F1
#
_entry.id   AF-A0A661QZL3-F1
#
_cell.length_a   1.000
_cell.length_b   1.000
_cell.length_c   1.000
_cell.angle_alpha   90.00
_cell.angle_beta   90.00
_cell.angle_gamma   90.00
#
_symmetry.space_group_name_H-M   'P 1'
#
loop_
_entity.id
_entity.type
_entity.pdbx_description
1 polymer ?
#
loop_
_entity_poly.entity_id
_entity_poly.type
_entity_poly.pdbx_seq_one_letter_code
_entity_poly.pdbx_strand_id
1 'polypeptide(L)'
;LPIRIKEIGIEWADINNRPLDFVLSLSASVTGIKGLKGAEFSGVIEGVKIDVGKLSRGEFPILDIASIGVGVSANAFGGKINGTLIGGILKIDENNQVISPFAPPDTPVKDRIFFMGVQGGYEIAGSSGFTIRFALSELGPLGVQVEAVMPIILEPDTGLAITDFVGGVEFFTSLPDISEPKELRDPRFAISVENVDASCWLDQVKQQVVNQYLAAQQNPIMGSFIGAFTSPMTITGACTVYDAYATKMAFNGQVGIKISTDGKILMAGKLNFVNGLLSVGAKIYLNVSKILSGEASVLFLFDAPEQFELLTVGGKLEMLFEGPDGDNVEFDFAEPLENPVAILTYPGIDETVFRDDFNENKYIEIKFLPSDEASFDQETILESHGLTLAGDAASNVTIDSVEKIADGKYRYHFSGEFGTGDVSVEIAAGSFSDSSGATNEDETFHFTVQDLTAQLAGPEDGGSIDVSALNNNRYISVVYIPSPGSQIKETSLNDDDVVFTLTFADGSTLDVRGPGTSVDNSYRYSLLDSFEFQPGEVTVEFKAGTWSDTSGRSNAGSVEYFIITGPTANLSDPLNGSKIDVSLLNERGYIDVEFRPTGGNSIVETSITGDNDVVFTITVGNEAPVEIRGPPAEDLGNFTYRYALPEDLVFVPGQVEVTFPAGSFADDAGYVNV
;
A
#
# COMPACT_ATOMS: atom_id res chain seq x y z
N LEU A 1 -23.01 -41.83 6.45
CA LEU A 1 -22.41 -40.56 5.98
C LEU A 1 -23.38 -39.45 6.32
N PRO A 2 -22.93 -38.26 6.71
CA PRO A 2 -23.82 -37.17 7.13
C PRO A 2 -24.34 -36.38 5.91
N ILE A 3 -24.72 -37.13 4.87
CA ILE A 3 -25.23 -36.65 3.60
C ILE A 3 -26.42 -37.54 3.25
N ARG A 4 -27.55 -36.95 2.84
CA ARG A 4 -28.74 -37.66 2.37
C ARG A 4 -28.85 -37.50 0.86
N ILE A 5 -28.78 -38.59 0.13
CA ILE A 5 -28.95 -38.60 -1.33
C ILE A 5 -30.41 -38.24 -1.64
N LYS A 6 -30.61 -37.19 -2.44
CA LYS A 6 -31.92 -36.75 -2.94
C LYS A 6 -32.22 -37.38 -4.30
N GLU A 7 -31.21 -37.47 -5.16
CA GLU A 7 -31.31 -38.02 -6.50
C GLU A 7 -30.06 -38.84 -6.80
N ILE A 8 -30.25 -39.99 -7.44
CA ILE A 8 -29.17 -40.83 -7.95
C ILE A 8 -29.57 -41.36 -9.32
N GLY A 9 -28.70 -41.17 -10.29
CA GLY A 9 -28.87 -41.63 -11.66
C GLY A 9 -27.63 -42.36 -12.13
N ILE A 10 -27.79 -43.27 -13.08
CA ILE A 10 -26.68 -43.93 -13.77
C ILE A 10 -26.92 -43.80 -15.26
N GLU A 11 -25.90 -43.36 -15.98
CA GLU A 11 -25.92 -43.16 -17.43
C GLU A 11 -24.78 -43.96 -18.06
N TRP A 12 -25.07 -44.70 -19.13
CA TRP A 12 -24.06 -45.45 -19.90
C TRP A 12 -23.95 -44.87 -21.29
N ALA A 13 -22.72 -44.72 -21.79
CA ALA A 13 -22.49 -44.45 -23.20
C ALA A 13 -22.81 -45.68 -24.08
N ASP A 14 -22.48 -46.89 -23.61
CA ASP A 14 -22.80 -48.16 -24.29
C ASP A 14 -22.84 -49.32 -23.28
N ILE A 15 -24.03 -49.59 -22.74
CA ILE A 15 -24.22 -50.62 -21.71
C ILE A 15 -23.92 -52.05 -22.21
N ASN A 16 -24.06 -52.30 -23.51
CA ASN A 16 -23.92 -53.66 -24.06
C ASN A 16 -22.45 -54.07 -24.19
N ASN A 17 -21.58 -53.13 -24.57
CA ASN A 17 -20.16 -53.41 -24.79
C ASN A 17 -19.26 -52.93 -23.64
N ARG A 18 -19.70 -51.95 -22.83
CA ARG A 18 -18.92 -51.36 -21.74
C ARG A 18 -19.77 -51.20 -20.46
N PRO A 19 -20.27 -52.30 -19.87
CA PRO A 19 -21.20 -52.23 -18.73
C PRO A 19 -20.60 -51.65 -17.44
N LEU A 20 -19.27 -51.64 -17.32
CA LEU A 20 -18.53 -51.08 -16.18
C LEU A 20 -18.13 -49.60 -16.36
N ASP A 21 -18.37 -49.04 -17.55
CA ASP A 21 -18.01 -47.67 -17.93
C ASP A 21 -19.29 -46.80 -17.92
N PHE A 22 -19.64 -46.29 -16.74
CA PHE A 22 -20.86 -45.52 -16.53
C PHE A 22 -20.60 -44.25 -15.72
N VAL A 23 -21.46 -43.26 -15.94
CA VAL A 23 -21.47 -42.02 -15.20
C VAL A 23 -22.54 -42.11 -14.10
N LEU A 24 -22.12 -41.95 -12.85
CA LEU A 24 -22.99 -41.81 -11.71
C LEU A 24 -23.36 -40.34 -11.54
N SER A 25 -24.65 -40.03 -11.58
CA SER A 25 -25.19 -38.70 -11.24
C SER A 25 -25.74 -38.71 -9.82
N LEU A 26 -25.42 -37.70 -9.01
CA LEU A 26 -25.78 -37.60 -7.61
C LEU A 26 -26.17 -36.17 -7.23
N SER A 27 -27.32 -36.01 -6.58
CA SER A 27 -27.66 -34.80 -5.82
C SER A 27 -27.94 -35.19 -4.38
N ALA A 28 -27.42 -34.44 -3.42
CA ALA A 28 -27.51 -34.80 -2.02
C ALA A 28 -27.64 -33.56 -1.11
N SER A 29 -28.33 -33.69 0.02
CA SER A 29 -28.36 -32.68 1.07
C SER A 29 -27.37 -33.01 2.18
N VAL A 30 -26.64 -32.02 2.66
CA VAL A 30 -25.75 -32.15 3.81
C VAL A 30 -26.56 -32.06 5.09
N THR A 31 -26.41 -33.04 5.99
CA THR A 31 -27.10 -33.09 7.29
C THR A 31 -26.14 -33.12 8.48
N GLY A 32 -24.84 -32.97 8.24
CA GLY A 32 -23.80 -32.89 9.27
C GLY A 32 -22.38 -33.11 8.71
N ILE A 33 -21.35 -33.01 9.56
CA ILE A 33 -19.98 -33.50 9.28
C ILE A 33 -19.50 -34.26 10.53
N LYS A 34 -18.88 -35.43 10.35
CA LYS A 34 -18.32 -36.20 11.48
C LYS A 34 -17.13 -35.44 12.08
N GLY A 35 -17.19 -35.10 13.36
CA GLY A 35 -16.08 -34.44 14.09
C GLY A 35 -16.45 -33.11 14.75
N LEU A 36 -17.54 -32.46 14.32
CA LEU A 36 -17.97 -31.16 14.83
C LEU A 36 -19.27 -31.33 15.65
N LYS A 37 -19.15 -31.60 16.95
CA LYS A 37 -20.31 -31.72 17.87
C LYS A 37 -20.86 -30.33 18.19
N GLY A 38 -22.18 -30.13 18.06
CA GLY A 38 -22.84 -28.86 18.40
C GLY A 38 -22.95 -27.85 17.24
N ALA A 39 -22.49 -28.22 16.03
CA ALA A 39 -22.68 -27.45 14.81
C ALA A 39 -23.90 -27.95 14.03
N GLU A 40 -24.73 -27.02 13.57
CA GLU A 40 -25.82 -27.25 12.63
C GLU A 40 -25.28 -27.10 11.21
N PHE A 41 -25.61 -28.06 10.35
CA PHE A 41 -25.24 -28.02 8.93
C PHE A 41 -26.51 -28.06 8.09
N SER A 42 -26.55 -27.23 7.06
CA SER A 42 -27.60 -27.21 6.07
C SER A 42 -26.96 -27.08 4.69
N GLY A 43 -27.67 -27.47 3.63
CA GLY A 43 -27.17 -27.27 2.28
C GLY A 43 -27.44 -28.43 1.33
N VAL A 44 -27.15 -28.17 0.07
CA VAL A 44 -27.31 -29.09 -1.05
C VAL A 44 -26.05 -29.10 -1.90
N ILE A 45 -25.77 -30.27 -2.47
CA ILE A 45 -24.81 -30.46 -3.53
C ILE A 45 -25.63 -31.04 -4.69
N GLU A 46 -25.67 -30.36 -5.81
CA GLU A 46 -26.53 -30.71 -6.94
C GLU A 46 -25.71 -31.07 -8.18
N GLY A 47 -26.19 -32.08 -8.91
CA GLY A 47 -25.68 -32.42 -10.24
C GLY A 47 -24.23 -32.92 -10.25
N VAL A 48 -23.79 -33.66 -9.23
CA VAL A 48 -22.46 -34.29 -9.23
C VAL A 48 -22.46 -35.41 -10.25
N LYS A 49 -21.58 -35.37 -11.25
CA LYS A 49 -21.38 -36.45 -12.23
C LYS A 49 -20.01 -37.09 -12.03
N ILE A 50 -19.96 -38.40 -11.82
CA ILE A 50 -18.73 -39.18 -11.54
C ILE A 50 -18.58 -40.26 -12.60
N ASP A 51 -17.47 -40.24 -13.33
CA ASP A 51 -17.06 -41.30 -14.25
C ASP A 51 -16.41 -42.44 -13.47
N VAL A 52 -17.12 -43.57 -13.37
CA VAL A 52 -16.65 -44.74 -12.62
C VAL A 52 -15.52 -45.46 -13.37
N GLY A 53 -15.47 -45.34 -14.70
CA GLY A 53 -14.35 -45.82 -15.51
C GLY A 53 -13.05 -45.12 -15.14
N LYS A 54 -13.05 -43.78 -15.07
CA LYS A 54 -11.90 -42.98 -14.60
C LYS A 54 -11.49 -43.34 -13.17
N LEU A 55 -12.47 -43.44 -12.26
CA LEU A 55 -12.22 -43.82 -10.87
C LEU A 55 -11.51 -45.18 -10.78
N SER A 56 -11.93 -46.15 -11.58
CA SER A 56 -11.35 -47.50 -11.60
C SER A 56 -9.90 -47.53 -12.13
N ARG A 57 -9.51 -46.53 -12.92
CA ARG A 57 -8.14 -46.36 -13.44
C ARG A 57 -7.27 -45.45 -12.56
N GLY A 58 -7.79 -44.97 -11.44
CA GLY A 58 -7.07 -44.02 -10.55
C GLY A 58 -6.96 -42.60 -11.13
N GLU A 59 -7.72 -42.28 -12.18
CA GLU A 59 -7.83 -40.94 -12.76
C GLU A 59 -8.85 -40.10 -11.98
N PHE A 60 -8.73 -38.77 -12.03
CA PHE A 60 -9.70 -37.86 -11.41
C PHE A 60 -11.10 -38.07 -12.02
N PRO A 61 -12.10 -38.53 -11.24
CA PRO A 61 -13.33 -39.09 -11.81
C PRO A 61 -14.49 -38.10 -11.86
N ILE A 62 -14.36 -36.91 -11.25
CA ILE A 62 -15.45 -35.95 -11.20
C ILE A 62 -15.53 -35.25 -12.56
N LEU A 63 -16.66 -35.42 -13.23
CA LEU A 63 -16.97 -34.75 -14.49
C LEU A 63 -17.64 -33.40 -14.21
N ASP A 64 -18.63 -33.34 -13.33
CA ASP A 64 -19.46 -32.16 -13.16
C ASP A 64 -19.88 -31.98 -11.71
N ILE A 65 -20.07 -30.73 -11.29
CA ILE A 65 -20.72 -30.34 -10.04
C ILE A 65 -21.50 -29.07 -10.36
N ALA A 66 -22.82 -29.19 -10.54
CA ALA A 66 -23.64 -28.05 -10.99
C ALA A 66 -23.67 -26.92 -9.95
N SER A 67 -23.80 -27.27 -8.66
CA SER A 67 -23.63 -26.32 -7.57
C SER A 67 -23.31 -27.02 -6.25
N ILE A 68 -22.59 -26.30 -5.39
CA ILE A 68 -22.38 -26.58 -3.98
C ILE A 68 -22.95 -25.39 -3.23
N GLY A 69 -23.78 -25.63 -2.23
CA GLY A 69 -24.25 -24.61 -1.29
C GLY A 69 -24.39 -25.24 0.08
N VAL A 70 -23.40 -25.07 0.95
CA VAL A 70 -23.35 -25.67 2.29
C VAL A 70 -23.15 -24.61 3.35
N GLY A 71 -24.07 -24.53 4.30
CA GLY A 71 -24.00 -23.70 5.49
C GLY A 71 -23.60 -24.49 6.74
N VAL A 72 -22.87 -23.84 7.63
CA VAL A 72 -22.56 -24.30 8.98
C VAL A 72 -22.85 -23.19 9.98
N SER A 73 -23.47 -23.52 11.12
CA SER A 73 -23.70 -22.61 12.24
C SER A 73 -23.36 -23.32 13.54
N ALA A 74 -22.54 -22.72 14.40
CA ALA A 74 -22.12 -23.32 15.66
C ALA A 74 -21.90 -22.26 16.75
N ASN A 75 -22.24 -22.58 17.99
CA ASN A 75 -21.82 -21.77 19.15
C ASN A 75 -20.42 -22.23 19.58
N ALA A 76 -19.42 -21.35 19.44
CA ALA A 76 -18.03 -21.65 19.78
C ALA A 76 -17.30 -20.37 20.24
N PHE A 77 -16.30 -20.53 21.11
CA PHE A 77 -15.46 -19.43 21.60
C PHE A 77 -16.25 -18.23 22.18
N GLY A 78 -17.35 -18.49 22.90
CA GLY A 78 -18.16 -17.42 23.51
C GLY A 78 -19.05 -16.63 22.53
N GLY A 79 -19.08 -17.02 21.26
CA GLY A 79 -19.89 -16.41 20.21
C GLY A 79 -20.54 -17.45 19.29
N LYS A 80 -21.22 -16.96 18.24
CA LYS A 80 -21.81 -17.76 17.16
C LYS A 80 -20.95 -17.65 15.91
N ILE A 81 -20.49 -18.78 15.39
CA ILE A 81 -19.81 -18.89 14.09
C ILE A 81 -20.85 -19.27 13.05
N ASN A 82 -20.90 -18.53 11.96
CA ASN A 82 -21.66 -18.88 10.75
C ASN A 82 -20.66 -19.05 9.59
N GLY A 83 -20.84 -20.06 8.75
CA GLY A 83 -20.03 -20.26 7.57
C GLY A 83 -20.90 -20.70 6.40
N THR A 84 -20.63 -20.20 5.20
CA THR A 84 -21.29 -20.63 3.96
C THR A 84 -20.23 -20.95 2.93
N LEU A 85 -20.40 -22.07 2.25
CA LEU A 85 -19.57 -22.53 1.16
C LEU A 85 -20.43 -22.60 -0.10
N ILE A 86 -20.01 -21.90 -1.16
CA ILE A 86 -20.56 -22.04 -2.50
C ILE A 86 -19.50 -22.58 -3.46
N GLY A 87 -19.91 -23.15 -4.59
CA GLY A 87 -18.96 -23.57 -5.63
C GLY A 87 -19.59 -24.43 -6.70
N GLY A 88 -18.76 -24.89 -7.64
CA GLY A 88 -19.19 -25.76 -8.73
C GLY A 88 -18.12 -25.90 -9.81
N ILE A 89 -18.49 -26.57 -10.90
CA ILE A 89 -17.69 -26.65 -12.12
C ILE A 89 -18.43 -25.91 -13.22
N LEU A 90 -17.78 -24.90 -13.80
CA LEU A 90 -18.28 -24.19 -14.96
C LEU A 90 -17.74 -24.85 -16.22
N LYS A 91 -18.64 -25.20 -17.16
CA LYS A 91 -18.30 -25.88 -18.42
C LYS A 91 -18.36 -24.88 -19.56
N ILE A 92 -17.34 -24.89 -20.41
CA ILE A 92 -17.21 -24.01 -21.57
C ILE A 92 -17.27 -24.83 -22.86
N ASP A 93 -18.00 -24.36 -23.88
CA ASP A 93 -18.06 -24.96 -25.20
C ASP A 93 -16.94 -24.47 -26.14
N GLU A 94 -16.92 -24.97 -27.38
CA GLU A 94 -15.94 -24.59 -28.39
C GLU A 94 -16.00 -23.10 -28.79
N ASN A 95 -17.12 -22.43 -28.54
CA ASN A 95 -17.33 -21.00 -28.83
C ASN A 95 -17.04 -20.10 -27.61
N ASN A 96 -16.39 -20.64 -26.57
CA ASN A 96 -16.12 -19.97 -25.31
C ASN A 96 -17.40 -19.52 -24.56
N GLN A 97 -18.52 -20.20 -24.75
CA GLN A 97 -19.77 -19.94 -24.05
C GLN A 97 -20.00 -20.93 -22.91
N VAL A 98 -20.72 -20.50 -21.87
CA VAL A 98 -21.09 -21.37 -20.75
C VAL A 98 -22.13 -22.39 -21.21
N ILE A 99 -21.82 -23.66 -21.02
CA ILE A 99 -22.75 -24.75 -21.32
C ILE A 99 -23.83 -24.77 -20.25
N SER A 100 -25.08 -24.61 -20.68
CA SER A 100 -26.24 -24.67 -19.79
C SER A 100 -26.27 -26.00 -19.00
N PRO A 101 -26.67 -25.98 -17.71
CA PRO A 101 -26.94 -27.21 -16.95
C PRO A 101 -27.98 -28.13 -17.61
N PHE A 102 -28.83 -27.58 -18.49
CA PHE A 102 -29.87 -28.31 -19.22
C PHE A 102 -29.44 -28.75 -20.63
N ALA A 103 -28.16 -28.53 -21.00
CA ALA A 103 -27.65 -28.95 -22.30
C ALA A 103 -27.65 -30.49 -22.44
N PRO A 104 -27.84 -31.05 -23.66
CA PRO A 104 -27.74 -32.48 -23.91
C PRO A 104 -26.43 -33.10 -23.36
N PRO A 105 -26.45 -34.33 -22.80
CA PRO A 105 -25.27 -34.95 -22.18
C PRO A 105 -24.05 -35.11 -23.12
N ASP A 106 -24.29 -35.14 -24.43
CA ASP A 106 -23.31 -35.25 -25.50
C ASP A 106 -22.77 -33.91 -26.00
N THR A 107 -23.19 -32.78 -25.40
CA THR A 107 -22.65 -31.44 -25.73
C THR A 107 -21.13 -31.45 -25.51
N PRO A 108 -20.31 -31.16 -26.54
CA PRO A 108 -18.86 -31.09 -26.41
C PRO A 108 -18.45 -30.05 -25.37
N VAL A 109 -17.60 -30.45 -24.42
CA VAL A 109 -17.03 -29.56 -23.40
C VAL A 109 -15.58 -29.29 -23.78
N LYS A 110 -15.26 -28.03 -24.09
CA LYS A 110 -13.90 -27.56 -24.36
C LYS A 110 -13.10 -27.50 -23.06
N ASP A 111 -13.62 -26.80 -22.06
CA ASP A 111 -12.95 -26.57 -20.77
C ASP A 111 -13.90 -26.74 -19.56
N ARG A 112 -13.31 -27.05 -18.41
CA ARG A 112 -13.99 -27.18 -17.11
C ARG A 112 -13.20 -26.36 -16.09
N ILE A 113 -13.88 -25.49 -15.36
CA ILE A 113 -13.23 -24.60 -14.40
C ILE A 113 -13.91 -24.77 -13.05
N PHE A 114 -13.18 -25.29 -12.09
CA PHE A 114 -13.65 -25.37 -10.73
C PHE A 114 -13.54 -24.02 -10.02
N PHE A 115 -14.54 -23.71 -9.21
CA PHE A 115 -14.55 -22.49 -8.39
C PHE A 115 -15.23 -22.73 -7.05
N MET A 116 -14.82 -21.93 -6.06
CA MET A 116 -15.34 -21.96 -4.70
C MET A 116 -15.44 -20.56 -4.12
N GLY A 117 -16.51 -20.32 -3.38
CA GLY A 117 -16.69 -19.16 -2.51
C GLY A 117 -16.83 -19.61 -1.07
N VAL A 118 -16.16 -18.91 -0.15
CA VAL A 118 -16.28 -19.13 1.28
C VAL A 118 -16.69 -17.82 1.96
N GLN A 119 -17.71 -17.89 2.79
CA GLN A 119 -18.08 -16.84 3.73
C GLN A 119 -17.95 -17.39 5.15
N GLY A 120 -17.29 -16.65 6.03
CA GLY A 120 -17.18 -16.95 7.45
C GLY A 120 -17.53 -15.72 8.28
N GLY A 121 -18.39 -15.88 9.28
CA GLY A 121 -18.79 -14.83 10.20
C GLY A 121 -18.67 -15.27 11.65
N TYR A 122 -18.36 -14.32 12.52
CA TYR A 122 -18.29 -14.50 13.96
C TYR A 122 -19.07 -13.38 14.66
N GLU A 123 -19.99 -13.77 15.52
CA GLU A 123 -20.87 -12.88 16.30
C GLU A 123 -20.64 -13.11 17.79
N ILE A 124 -20.40 -12.06 18.57
CA ILE A 124 -20.30 -12.14 20.03
C ILE A 124 -21.65 -11.75 20.65
N ALA A 125 -22.14 -12.52 21.62
CA ALA A 125 -23.42 -12.23 22.28
C ALA A 125 -23.40 -10.84 22.95
N GLY A 126 -24.24 -9.92 22.45
CA GLY A 126 -24.31 -8.54 22.98
C GLY A 126 -23.24 -7.59 22.42
N SER A 127 -22.52 -7.94 21.36
CA SER A 127 -21.52 -7.10 20.71
C SER A 127 -21.54 -7.26 19.19
N SER A 128 -20.79 -6.39 18.52
CA SER A 128 -20.55 -6.34 17.08
C SER A 128 -19.92 -7.63 16.53
N GLY A 129 -20.35 -8.06 15.34
CA GLY A 129 -19.80 -9.20 14.60
C GLY A 129 -18.88 -8.78 13.45
N PHE A 130 -18.17 -9.76 12.89
CA PHE A 130 -17.33 -9.62 11.70
C PHE A 130 -17.62 -10.75 10.72
N THR A 131 -17.72 -10.43 9.44
CA THR A 131 -17.87 -11.40 8.34
C THR A 131 -16.78 -11.17 7.31
N ILE A 132 -16.15 -12.25 6.87
CA ILE A 132 -15.28 -12.28 5.69
C ILE A 132 -15.89 -13.17 4.62
N ARG A 133 -15.77 -12.75 3.39
CA ARG A 133 -16.15 -13.48 2.20
C ARG A 133 -15.01 -13.45 1.21
N PHE A 134 -14.71 -14.57 0.58
CA PHE A 134 -13.77 -14.62 -0.53
C PHE A 134 -14.20 -15.68 -1.56
N ALA A 135 -13.75 -15.52 -2.79
CA ALA A 135 -13.98 -16.48 -3.87
C ALA A 135 -12.72 -16.68 -4.71
N LEU A 136 -12.55 -17.91 -5.21
CA LEU A 136 -11.42 -18.33 -6.03
C LEU A 136 -11.87 -19.34 -7.10
N SER A 137 -11.10 -19.42 -8.19
CA SER A 137 -11.19 -20.45 -9.21
C SER A 137 -9.85 -21.17 -9.37
N GLU A 138 -9.80 -22.22 -10.20
CA GLU A 138 -8.55 -22.84 -10.65
C GLU A 138 -7.61 -21.87 -11.37
N LEU A 139 -8.14 -20.78 -11.91
CA LEU A 139 -7.36 -19.78 -12.66
C LEU A 139 -6.80 -18.68 -11.74
N GLY A 140 -7.42 -18.45 -10.57
CA GLY A 140 -6.94 -17.42 -9.63
C GLY A 140 -8.03 -16.81 -8.74
N PRO A 141 -7.75 -15.65 -8.11
CA PRO A 141 -8.66 -15.01 -7.17
C PRO A 141 -9.84 -14.35 -7.90
N LEU A 142 -11.02 -14.37 -7.26
CA LEU A 142 -12.24 -13.74 -7.79
C LEU A 142 -12.71 -12.58 -6.91
N GLY A 143 -12.42 -12.60 -5.61
CA GLY A 143 -12.65 -11.44 -4.77
C GLY A 143 -12.53 -11.72 -3.29
N VAL A 144 -12.47 -10.64 -2.50
CA VAL A 144 -12.49 -10.64 -1.05
C VAL A 144 -13.32 -9.46 -0.55
N GLN A 145 -14.14 -9.69 0.47
CA GLN A 145 -14.98 -8.69 1.09
C GLN A 145 -15.01 -8.93 2.59
N VAL A 146 -14.97 -7.83 3.33
CA VAL A 146 -14.98 -7.79 4.78
C VAL A 146 -16.12 -6.90 5.22
N GLU A 147 -16.86 -7.37 6.22
CA GLU A 147 -17.93 -6.64 6.89
C GLU A 147 -17.65 -6.60 8.40
N ALA A 148 -17.70 -5.42 8.99
CA ALA A 148 -17.49 -5.19 10.40
C ALA A 148 -18.62 -4.34 10.98
N VAL A 149 -19.35 -4.90 11.96
CA VAL A 149 -20.53 -4.27 12.56
C VAL A 149 -20.14 -3.41 13.76
N MET A 150 -19.10 -2.58 13.67
CA MET A 150 -18.58 -1.81 14.82
C MET A 150 -19.02 -0.34 14.78
N PRO A 151 -19.75 0.17 15.79
CA PRO A 151 -20.13 1.58 15.83
C PRO A 151 -18.92 2.47 16.17
N ILE A 152 -18.66 3.48 15.33
CA ILE A 152 -17.61 4.49 15.50
C ILE A 152 -18.27 5.87 15.49
N ILE A 153 -18.10 6.65 16.56
CA ILE A 153 -18.56 8.06 16.60
C ILE A 153 -17.54 8.89 15.83
N LEU A 154 -17.99 9.55 14.76
CA LEU A 154 -17.17 10.42 13.92
C LEU A 154 -17.12 11.85 14.46
N GLU A 155 -18.21 12.32 15.05
CA GLU A 155 -18.33 13.69 15.57
C GLU A 155 -19.04 13.65 16.94
N PRO A 156 -18.31 13.89 18.04
CA PRO A 156 -18.84 13.73 19.39
C PRO A 156 -19.95 14.71 19.78
N ASP A 157 -20.02 15.92 19.23
CA ASP A 157 -21.00 16.92 19.68
C ASP A 157 -22.40 16.66 19.12
N THR A 158 -22.49 16.18 17.88
CA THR A 158 -23.74 15.82 17.18
C THR A 158 -24.13 14.35 17.36
N GLY A 159 -23.20 13.49 17.77
CA GLY A 159 -23.41 12.05 17.88
C GLY A 159 -23.39 11.33 16.53
N LEU A 160 -22.89 11.97 15.46
CA LEU A 160 -22.76 11.34 14.15
C LEU A 160 -21.85 10.12 14.24
N ALA A 161 -22.36 8.96 13.84
CA ALA A 161 -21.67 7.68 13.94
C ALA A 161 -21.83 6.84 12.67
N ILE A 162 -20.88 5.93 12.46
CA ILE A 162 -20.92 4.90 11.41
C ILE A 162 -20.93 3.50 12.02
N THR A 163 -21.54 2.54 11.34
CA THR A 163 -21.53 1.10 11.65
C THR A 163 -21.67 0.32 10.34
N ASP A 164 -21.62 -1.01 10.41
CA ASP A 164 -21.85 -1.92 9.27
C ASP A 164 -20.90 -1.60 8.11
N PHE A 165 -19.62 -1.41 8.44
CA PHE A 165 -18.60 -1.12 7.46
C PHE A 165 -18.39 -2.32 6.56
N VAL A 166 -18.42 -2.10 5.26
CA VAL A 166 -18.10 -3.09 4.24
C VAL A 166 -16.98 -2.55 3.36
N GLY A 167 -15.93 -3.36 3.22
CA GLY A 167 -14.81 -3.10 2.30
C GLY A 167 -14.52 -4.36 1.49
N GLY A 168 -14.42 -4.25 0.17
CA GLY A 168 -14.11 -5.40 -0.66
C GLY A 168 -13.58 -5.06 -2.04
N VAL A 169 -12.88 -6.02 -2.62
CA VAL A 169 -12.38 -6.00 -3.99
C VAL A 169 -12.88 -7.24 -4.70
N GLU A 170 -13.51 -7.03 -5.85
CA GLU A 170 -13.98 -8.07 -6.75
C GLU A 170 -13.15 -7.98 -8.04
N PHE A 171 -12.52 -9.08 -8.45
CA PHE A 171 -11.70 -9.17 -9.65
C PHE A 171 -12.54 -9.55 -10.88
N PHE A 172 -12.02 -9.24 -12.08
CA PHE A 172 -12.67 -9.55 -13.36
C PHE A 172 -14.13 -9.04 -13.43
N THR A 173 -14.38 -7.87 -12.85
CA THR A 173 -15.70 -7.24 -12.80
C THR A 173 -15.59 -5.73 -12.97
N SER A 174 -16.61 -5.14 -13.56
CA SER A 174 -16.74 -3.71 -13.75
C SER A 174 -18.21 -3.29 -13.54
N LEU A 175 -18.42 -2.03 -13.18
CA LEU A 175 -19.74 -1.42 -13.17
C LEU A 175 -20.33 -1.45 -14.59
N PRO A 176 -21.61 -1.80 -14.77
CA PRO A 176 -22.24 -1.87 -16.09
C PRO A 176 -22.22 -0.50 -16.79
N ASP A 177 -22.05 -0.51 -18.11
CA ASP A 177 -22.34 0.67 -18.94
C ASP A 177 -23.86 0.88 -19.00
N ILE A 178 -24.30 2.11 -18.71
CA ILE A 178 -25.70 2.53 -18.77
C ILE A 178 -25.80 3.91 -19.42
N SER A 179 -26.97 4.21 -19.98
CA SER A 179 -27.20 5.44 -20.75
C SER A 179 -28.27 6.33 -20.13
N GLU A 180 -29.19 5.76 -19.34
CA GLU A 180 -30.32 6.48 -18.77
C GLU A 180 -30.26 6.48 -17.24
N PRO A 181 -30.50 7.61 -16.56
CA PRO A 181 -30.45 7.69 -15.10
C PRO A 181 -31.32 6.66 -14.37
N LYS A 182 -32.44 6.24 -14.98
CA LYS A 182 -33.35 5.22 -14.40
C LYS A 182 -32.71 3.84 -14.30
N GLU A 183 -31.71 3.54 -15.12
CA GLU A 183 -30.97 2.27 -15.08
C GLU A 183 -30.15 2.12 -13.79
N LEU A 184 -29.88 3.22 -13.07
CA LEU A 184 -29.24 3.19 -11.74
C LEU A 184 -30.05 2.43 -10.68
N ARG A 185 -31.29 2.04 -10.97
CA ARG A 185 -32.11 1.17 -10.12
C ARG A 185 -31.75 -0.32 -10.24
N ASP A 186 -30.95 -0.70 -11.23
CA ASP A 186 -30.48 -2.08 -11.37
C ASP A 186 -29.74 -2.53 -10.08
N PRO A 187 -30.01 -3.75 -9.57
CA PRO A 187 -29.38 -4.28 -8.36
C PRO A 187 -27.84 -4.26 -8.38
N ARG A 188 -27.20 -4.27 -9.55
CA ARG A 188 -25.73 -4.17 -9.67
C ARG A 188 -25.19 -2.82 -9.15
N PHE A 189 -26.00 -1.77 -9.20
CA PHE A 189 -25.71 -0.46 -8.60
C PHE A 189 -26.21 -0.35 -7.15
N ALA A 190 -26.60 -1.44 -6.50
CA ALA A 190 -26.87 -1.42 -5.07
C ALA A 190 -25.54 -1.40 -4.29
N ILE A 191 -25.50 -0.59 -3.23
CA ILE A 191 -24.43 -0.56 -2.22
C ILE A 191 -24.83 -1.34 -0.95
N SER A 192 -25.93 -2.08 -1.01
CA SER A 192 -26.56 -2.68 0.17
C SER A 192 -25.62 -3.68 0.86
N VAL A 193 -25.40 -3.38 2.14
CA VAL A 193 -24.56 -4.11 3.09
C VAL A 193 -25.27 -5.25 3.79
N GLU A 194 -26.54 -5.52 3.47
CA GLU A 194 -27.28 -6.60 4.10
C GLU A 194 -27.15 -7.90 3.31
N ASN A 195 -26.38 -8.85 3.87
CA ASN A 195 -26.39 -10.28 3.56
C ASN A 195 -26.69 -10.61 2.08
N VAL A 196 -25.70 -10.47 1.21
CA VAL A 196 -25.86 -10.86 -0.21
C VAL A 196 -26.36 -12.29 -0.25
N ASP A 197 -27.52 -12.48 -0.90
CA ASP A 197 -28.13 -13.77 -1.09
C ASP A 197 -27.14 -14.74 -1.78
N ALA A 198 -27.00 -15.94 -1.23
CA ALA A 198 -26.01 -16.91 -1.68
C ALA A 198 -26.20 -17.29 -3.15
N SER A 199 -27.43 -17.21 -3.67
CA SER A 199 -27.72 -17.46 -5.09
C SER A 199 -27.21 -16.34 -6.00
N CYS A 200 -27.45 -15.08 -5.63
CA CYS A 200 -26.95 -13.91 -6.35
C CYS A 200 -25.42 -13.87 -6.34
N TRP A 201 -24.81 -14.16 -5.17
CA TRP A 201 -23.35 -14.26 -5.06
C TRP A 201 -22.77 -15.38 -5.93
N LEU A 202 -23.42 -16.54 -5.97
CA LEU A 202 -23.01 -17.65 -6.84
C LEU A 202 -23.03 -17.25 -8.32
N ASP A 203 -24.06 -16.54 -8.77
CA ASP A 203 -24.15 -16.08 -10.15
C ASP A 203 -23.09 -15.02 -10.49
N GLN A 204 -22.78 -14.11 -9.56
CA GLN A 204 -21.66 -13.17 -9.69
C GLN A 204 -20.33 -13.91 -9.82
N VAL A 205 -20.04 -14.86 -8.92
CA VAL A 205 -18.81 -15.65 -8.96
C VAL A 205 -18.67 -16.43 -10.27
N LYS A 206 -19.75 -17.02 -10.78
CA LYS A 206 -19.75 -17.68 -12.10
C LYS A 206 -19.38 -16.71 -13.22
N GLN A 207 -19.95 -15.52 -13.22
CA GLN A 207 -19.63 -14.50 -14.24
C GLN A 207 -18.16 -14.08 -14.17
N GLN A 208 -17.61 -13.92 -12.96
CA GLN A 208 -16.19 -13.60 -12.78
C GLN A 208 -15.28 -14.71 -13.31
N VAL A 209 -15.64 -15.99 -13.08
CA VAL A 209 -14.93 -17.15 -13.65
C VAL A 209 -14.93 -17.12 -15.18
N VAL A 210 -16.07 -16.77 -15.80
CA VAL A 210 -16.16 -16.64 -17.26
C VAL A 210 -15.25 -15.53 -17.77
N ASN A 211 -15.30 -14.36 -17.14
CA ASN A 211 -14.47 -13.22 -17.53
C ASN A 211 -12.97 -13.55 -17.38
N GLN A 212 -12.59 -14.21 -16.27
CA GLN A 212 -11.24 -14.68 -16.03
C GLN A 212 -10.79 -15.71 -17.08
N TYR A 213 -11.65 -16.64 -17.48
CA TYR A 213 -11.37 -17.60 -18.54
C TYR A 213 -11.15 -16.91 -19.88
N LEU A 214 -12.02 -15.97 -20.26
CA LEU A 214 -11.89 -15.23 -21.51
C LEU A 214 -10.60 -14.42 -21.56
N ALA A 215 -10.20 -13.80 -20.44
CA ALA A 215 -8.91 -13.13 -20.30
C ALA A 215 -7.73 -14.13 -20.47
N ALA A 216 -7.83 -15.32 -19.87
CA ALA A 216 -6.82 -16.38 -20.02
C ALA A 216 -6.64 -16.85 -21.47
N GLN A 217 -7.72 -16.88 -22.27
CA GLN A 217 -7.65 -17.25 -23.69
C GLN A 217 -6.91 -16.22 -24.54
N GLN A 218 -6.94 -14.95 -24.15
CA GLN A 218 -6.20 -13.88 -24.85
C GLN A 218 -4.71 -13.94 -24.47
N ASN A 219 -4.40 -14.11 -23.19
CA ASN A 219 -3.05 -14.29 -22.68
C ASN A 219 -3.09 -15.12 -21.38
N PRO A 220 -2.36 -16.24 -21.29
CA PRO A 220 -2.33 -17.08 -20.08
C PRO A 220 -1.99 -16.31 -18.79
N ILE A 221 -1.18 -15.25 -18.87
CA ILE A 221 -0.82 -14.40 -17.73
C ILE A 221 -2.03 -13.58 -17.25
N MET A 222 -2.90 -13.14 -18.16
CA MET A 222 -4.10 -12.32 -17.86
C MET A 222 -5.20 -13.11 -17.13
N GLY A 223 -5.21 -14.44 -17.27
CA GLY A 223 -6.10 -15.31 -16.50
C GLY A 223 -5.61 -15.66 -15.10
N SER A 224 -4.32 -15.39 -14.81
CA SER A 224 -3.62 -15.83 -13.60
C SER A 224 -3.82 -14.88 -12.42
N PHE A 225 -3.18 -15.17 -11.28
CA PHE A 225 -3.14 -14.28 -10.11
C PHE A 225 -2.64 -12.86 -10.45
N ILE A 226 -1.62 -12.73 -11.31
CA ILE A 226 -1.11 -11.42 -11.74
C ILE A 226 -2.15 -10.70 -12.62
N GLY A 227 -2.80 -11.46 -13.50
CA GLY A 227 -3.85 -10.96 -14.40
C GLY A 227 -5.08 -10.39 -13.69
N ALA A 228 -5.34 -10.83 -12.45
CA ALA A 228 -6.39 -10.26 -11.61
C ALA A 228 -6.14 -8.78 -11.27
N PHE A 229 -4.89 -8.34 -11.19
CA PHE A 229 -4.51 -6.95 -10.90
C PHE A 229 -4.39 -6.07 -12.15
N THR A 230 -4.33 -6.69 -13.34
CA THR A 230 -4.27 -5.97 -14.63
C THR A 230 -5.59 -6.00 -15.41
N SER A 231 -6.58 -6.76 -14.94
CA SER A 231 -7.95 -6.77 -15.47
C SER A 231 -8.84 -5.79 -14.70
N PRO A 232 -9.98 -5.35 -15.27
CA PRO A 232 -10.94 -4.54 -14.54
C PRO A 232 -11.37 -5.22 -13.23
N MET A 233 -11.29 -4.47 -12.13
CA MET A 233 -11.73 -4.89 -10.80
C MET A 233 -12.64 -3.82 -10.21
N THR A 234 -13.57 -4.23 -9.36
CA THR A 234 -14.48 -3.31 -8.65
C THR A 234 -14.16 -3.30 -7.16
N ILE A 235 -13.91 -2.11 -6.63
CA ILE A 235 -13.63 -1.83 -5.24
C ILE A 235 -14.90 -1.23 -4.63
N THR A 236 -15.39 -1.82 -3.54
CA THR A 236 -16.61 -1.36 -2.85
C THR A 236 -16.28 -0.96 -1.42
N GLY A 237 -16.74 0.23 -1.02
CA GLY A 237 -16.74 0.71 0.36
C GLY A 237 -18.14 1.20 0.74
N ALA A 238 -18.72 0.71 1.83
CA ALA A 238 -20.04 1.15 2.28
C ALA A 238 -20.16 1.12 3.80
N CYS A 239 -21.07 1.93 4.36
CA CYS A 239 -21.40 1.91 5.77
C CYS A 239 -22.81 2.46 6.04
N THR A 240 -23.32 2.18 7.24
CA THR A 240 -24.51 2.82 7.79
C THR A 240 -24.10 4.02 8.64
N VAL A 241 -24.57 5.21 8.28
CA VAL A 241 -24.47 6.45 9.05
C VAL A 241 -25.72 6.61 9.92
N TYR A 242 -25.58 7.00 11.18
CA TYR A 242 -26.71 7.31 12.04
C TYR A 242 -26.31 8.33 13.12
N ASP A 243 -27.31 8.92 13.77
CA ASP A 243 -27.11 9.74 14.96
C ASP A 243 -27.23 8.85 16.20
N ALA A 244 -26.15 8.76 16.98
CA ALA A 244 -26.06 7.94 18.18
C ALA A 244 -26.84 8.51 19.39
N TYR A 245 -27.18 9.79 19.36
CA TYR A 245 -27.93 10.49 20.40
C TYR A 245 -29.43 10.59 20.08
N ALA A 246 -29.80 10.50 18.79
CA ALA A 246 -31.16 10.17 18.38
C ALA A 246 -31.42 8.65 18.46
N THR A 247 -32.69 8.23 18.52
CA THR A 247 -32.99 6.79 18.35
C THR A 247 -32.67 6.40 16.90
N LYS A 248 -32.04 5.24 16.65
CA LYS A 248 -31.83 4.66 15.30
C LYS A 248 -33.12 4.57 14.46
N MET A 249 -34.28 4.62 15.12
CA MET A 249 -35.62 4.66 14.53
C MET A 249 -36.02 6.04 13.96
N ALA A 250 -35.38 7.13 14.37
CA ALA A 250 -35.66 8.48 13.87
C ALA A 250 -34.93 8.75 12.55
N PHE A 251 -33.66 8.35 12.46
CA PHE A 251 -32.78 8.56 11.30
C PHE A 251 -31.68 7.48 11.23
N ASN A 252 -31.49 6.91 10.05
CA ASN A 252 -30.29 6.18 9.65
C ASN A 252 -30.10 6.31 8.14
N GLY A 253 -28.89 6.15 7.63
CA GLY A 253 -28.62 6.20 6.20
C GLY A 253 -27.57 5.20 5.77
N GLN A 254 -27.74 4.57 4.61
CA GLN A 254 -26.71 3.75 3.98
C GLN A 254 -25.97 4.61 2.96
N VAL A 255 -24.65 4.66 3.04
CA VAL A 255 -23.81 5.37 2.08
C VAL A 255 -22.71 4.45 1.57
N GLY A 256 -22.31 4.63 0.32
CA GLY A 256 -21.29 3.77 -0.27
C GLY A 256 -20.80 4.24 -1.61
N ILE A 257 -19.62 3.75 -1.95
CA ILE A 257 -18.91 4.00 -3.18
C ILE A 257 -18.52 2.67 -3.82
N LYS A 258 -18.64 2.59 -5.15
CA LYS A 258 -18.01 1.55 -5.97
C LYS A 258 -17.12 2.21 -7.01
N ILE A 259 -15.91 1.69 -7.17
CA ILE A 259 -14.94 2.15 -8.17
C ILE A 259 -14.55 0.94 -9.01
N SER A 260 -14.70 1.05 -10.33
CA SER A 260 -14.13 0.09 -11.26
C SER A 260 -12.86 0.67 -11.88
N THR A 261 -11.80 -0.14 -11.92
CA THR A 261 -10.46 0.31 -12.38
C THR A 261 -10.39 0.62 -13.87
N ASP A 262 -11.44 0.33 -14.62
CA ASP A 262 -11.63 0.78 -16.00
C ASP A 262 -12.20 2.20 -16.09
N GLY A 263 -12.34 2.94 -14.99
CA GLY A 263 -12.74 4.35 -15.00
C GLY A 263 -14.23 4.60 -14.77
N LYS A 264 -14.91 3.74 -13.99
CA LYS A 264 -16.31 3.96 -13.59
C LYS A 264 -16.43 4.14 -12.08
N ILE A 265 -17.26 5.10 -11.64
CA ILE A 265 -17.45 5.40 -10.22
C ILE A 265 -18.95 5.52 -9.93
N LEU A 266 -19.44 4.81 -8.92
CA LEU A 266 -20.78 4.94 -8.38
C LEU A 266 -20.69 5.46 -6.94
N MET A 267 -21.43 6.51 -6.63
CA MET A 267 -21.72 6.94 -5.26
C MET A 267 -23.22 6.79 -5.02
N ALA A 268 -23.60 6.19 -3.89
CA ALA A 268 -24.99 6.00 -3.53
C ALA A 268 -25.24 6.34 -2.07
N GLY A 269 -26.42 6.89 -1.79
CA GLY A 269 -26.88 7.23 -0.47
C GLY A 269 -28.37 6.94 -0.34
N LYS A 270 -28.79 6.32 0.75
CA LYS A 270 -30.20 6.09 1.11
C LYS A 270 -30.43 6.51 2.55
N LEU A 271 -31.18 7.58 2.75
CA LEU A 271 -31.55 8.08 4.07
C LEU A 271 -32.95 7.58 4.45
N ASN A 272 -33.05 6.91 5.59
CA ASN A 272 -34.29 6.40 6.15
C ASN A 272 -34.73 7.26 7.34
N PHE A 273 -36.02 7.59 7.37
CA PHE A 273 -36.66 8.33 8.43
C PHE A 273 -37.84 7.53 8.99
N VAL A 274 -38.15 7.74 10.27
CA VAL A 274 -39.32 7.12 10.93
C VAL A 274 -39.36 5.60 10.72
N ASN A 275 -38.26 4.93 11.07
CA ASN A 275 -38.08 3.48 10.99
C ASN A 275 -38.31 2.91 9.57
N GLY A 276 -37.90 3.66 8.53
CA GLY A 276 -38.00 3.24 7.14
C GLY A 276 -39.39 3.45 6.51
N LEU A 277 -40.32 4.11 7.20
CA LEU A 277 -41.62 4.52 6.62
C LEU A 277 -41.46 5.59 5.54
N LEU A 278 -40.36 6.35 5.57
CA LEU A 278 -39.99 7.33 4.56
C LEU A 278 -38.50 7.16 4.23
N SER A 279 -38.16 6.95 2.95
CA SER A 279 -36.77 6.83 2.50
C SER A 279 -36.48 7.77 1.35
N VAL A 280 -35.31 8.41 1.35
CA VAL A 280 -34.80 9.24 0.26
C VAL A 280 -33.54 8.62 -0.28
N GLY A 281 -33.52 8.32 -1.58
CA GLY A 281 -32.39 7.69 -2.26
C GLY A 281 -31.73 8.63 -3.26
N ALA A 282 -30.41 8.59 -3.36
CA ALA A 282 -29.63 9.28 -4.37
C ALA A 282 -28.52 8.38 -4.90
N LYS A 283 -28.27 8.43 -6.22
CA LYS A 283 -27.15 7.76 -6.89
C LYS A 283 -26.51 8.72 -7.89
N ILE A 284 -25.19 8.76 -7.89
CA ILE A 284 -24.35 9.45 -8.87
C ILE A 284 -23.46 8.39 -9.52
N TYR A 285 -23.43 8.35 -10.83
CA TYR A 285 -22.59 7.44 -11.59
C TYR A 285 -21.80 8.22 -12.63
N LEU A 286 -20.48 8.08 -12.57
CA LEU A 286 -19.51 8.65 -13.49
C LEU A 286 -18.94 7.50 -14.34
N ASN A 287 -18.98 7.66 -15.66
CA ASN A 287 -18.31 6.76 -16.59
C ASN A 287 -17.32 7.57 -17.44
N VAL A 288 -16.03 7.33 -17.21
CA VAL A 288 -14.93 7.87 -18.01
C VAL A 288 -14.12 6.75 -18.65
N SER A 289 -14.67 5.54 -18.75
CA SER A 289 -13.93 4.39 -19.31
C SER A 289 -13.61 4.51 -20.79
N LYS A 290 -14.18 5.51 -21.46
CA LYS A 290 -13.96 5.81 -22.88
C LYS A 290 -13.48 7.24 -23.09
N ILE A 291 -12.88 7.86 -22.06
CA ILE A 291 -12.42 9.25 -22.14
C ILE A 291 -11.39 9.47 -23.25
N LEU A 292 -10.59 8.44 -23.57
CA LEU A 292 -9.63 8.47 -24.69
C LEU A 292 -10.31 8.57 -26.07
N SER A 293 -11.53 8.04 -26.20
CA SER A 293 -12.38 8.22 -27.38
C SER A 293 -13.24 9.49 -27.30
N GLY A 294 -12.94 10.38 -26.34
CA GLY A 294 -13.68 11.62 -26.12
C GLY A 294 -15.05 11.44 -25.45
N GLU A 295 -15.36 10.26 -24.91
CA GLU A 295 -16.67 9.97 -24.30
C GLU A 295 -16.57 9.97 -22.76
N ALA A 296 -17.40 10.80 -22.12
CA ALA A 296 -17.62 10.76 -20.68
C ALA A 296 -19.08 11.03 -20.34
N SER A 297 -19.59 10.35 -19.30
CA SER A 297 -20.96 10.58 -18.83
C SER A 297 -21.06 10.66 -17.30
N VAL A 298 -21.97 11.53 -16.85
CA VAL A 298 -22.40 11.63 -15.45
C VAL A 298 -23.91 11.46 -15.41
N LEU A 299 -24.36 10.44 -14.68
CA LEU A 299 -25.77 10.18 -14.41
C LEU A 299 -26.07 10.44 -12.95
N PHE A 300 -27.20 11.08 -12.68
CA PHE A 300 -27.72 11.30 -11.33
C PHE A 300 -29.18 10.85 -11.26
N LEU A 301 -29.53 10.12 -10.20
CA LEU A 301 -30.90 9.74 -9.90
C LEU A 301 -31.19 10.01 -8.42
N PHE A 302 -32.30 10.71 -8.16
CA PHE A 302 -32.81 10.99 -6.82
C PHE A 302 -34.29 10.61 -6.73
N ASP A 303 -34.66 9.90 -5.67
CA ASP A 303 -36.02 9.44 -5.40
C ASP A 303 -36.47 9.84 -3.98
N ALA A 304 -37.63 10.52 -3.88
CA ALA A 304 -38.24 10.94 -2.62
C ALA A 304 -39.79 10.84 -2.63
N PRO A 305 -40.40 9.93 -1.86
CA PRO A 305 -39.79 8.78 -1.20
C PRO A 305 -39.56 7.62 -2.18
N GLU A 306 -38.49 6.87 -1.95
CA GLU A 306 -38.04 5.76 -2.80
C GLU A 306 -39.11 4.66 -2.97
N GLN A 307 -39.96 4.45 -1.95
CA GLN A 307 -40.95 3.36 -1.92
C GLN A 307 -42.08 3.52 -2.96
N PHE A 308 -42.42 4.74 -3.37
CA PHE A 308 -43.55 4.99 -4.28
C PHE A 308 -43.32 6.13 -5.29
N GLU A 309 -42.04 6.42 -5.62
CA GLU A 309 -41.60 7.31 -6.72
C GLU A 309 -42.42 8.61 -6.85
N LEU A 310 -42.79 9.25 -5.73
CA LEU A 310 -43.63 10.45 -5.76
C LEU A 310 -42.92 11.63 -6.44
N LEU A 311 -41.62 11.77 -6.15
CA LEU A 311 -40.71 12.72 -6.77
C LEU A 311 -39.45 11.96 -7.20
N THR A 312 -39.23 11.85 -8.51
CA THR A 312 -38.00 11.34 -9.11
C THR A 312 -37.34 12.46 -9.89
N VAL A 313 -36.06 12.74 -9.61
CA VAL A 313 -35.23 13.69 -10.34
C VAL A 313 -34.06 12.93 -10.96
N GLY A 314 -34.00 12.90 -12.28
CA GLY A 314 -32.91 12.29 -13.05
C GLY A 314 -32.17 13.37 -13.84
N GLY A 315 -30.84 13.27 -13.89
CA GLY A 315 -29.98 14.15 -14.69
C GLY A 315 -28.93 13.34 -15.44
N LYS A 316 -28.60 13.80 -16.64
CA LYS A 316 -27.57 13.23 -17.51
C LYS A 316 -26.71 14.35 -18.06
N LEU A 317 -25.40 14.23 -17.88
CA LEU A 317 -24.38 15.05 -18.54
C LEU A 317 -23.56 14.12 -19.42
N GLU A 318 -23.53 14.36 -20.72
CA GLU A 318 -22.68 13.64 -21.67
C GLU A 318 -21.71 14.61 -22.31
N MET A 319 -20.47 14.19 -22.37
CA MET A 319 -19.41 14.83 -23.13
C MET A 319 -19.02 13.88 -24.25
N LEU A 320 -19.16 14.32 -25.48
CA LEU A 320 -18.70 13.62 -26.68
C LEU A 320 -17.90 14.60 -27.53
N PHE A 321 -16.77 14.13 -28.06
CA PHE A 321 -16.00 14.82 -29.08
C PHE A 321 -16.12 14.02 -30.39
N GLU A 322 -16.92 14.53 -31.33
CA GLU A 322 -17.13 13.94 -32.64
C GLU A 322 -16.46 14.78 -33.73
N GLY A 323 -15.96 14.12 -34.77
CA GLY A 323 -15.46 14.76 -35.98
C GLY A 323 -16.60 15.36 -36.82
N PRO A 324 -16.27 16.12 -37.89
CA PRO A 324 -17.27 16.80 -38.74
C PRO A 324 -18.33 15.89 -39.37
N ASP A 325 -18.04 14.59 -39.49
CA ASP A 325 -18.89 13.56 -40.10
C ASP A 325 -19.61 12.65 -39.07
N GLY A 326 -19.48 12.94 -37.76
CA GLY A 326 -20.08 12.14 -36.69
C GLY A 326 -19.26 10.90 -36.29
N ASP A 327 -18.02 10.77 -36.77
CA ASP A 327 -17.09 9.75 -36.35
C ASP A 327 -16.46 10.12 -34.99
N ASN A 328 -16.24 9.12 -34.12
CA ASN A 328 -15.56 9.30 -32.84
C ASN A 328 -14.15 9.88 -33.06
N VAL A 329 -13.80 10.93 -32.31
CA VAL A 329 -12.42 11.45 -32.29
C VAL A 329 -11.59 10.54 -31.38
N GLU A 330 -10.77 9.69 -31.99
CA GLU A 330 -9.72 8.97 -31.27
C GLU A 330 -8.59 9.97 -30.98
N PHE A 331 -8.39 10.29 -29.70
CA PHE A 331 -7.23 11.06 -29.29
C PHE A 331 -6.08 10.08 -29.07
N ASP A 332 -5.28 9.85 -30.11
CA ASP A 332 -3.99 9.21 -29.96
C ASP A 332 -3.02 10.22 -29.34
N PHE A 333 -2.81 10.10 -28.02
CA PHE A 333 -1.85 10.91 -27.29
C PHE A 333 -0.44 10.31 -27.29
N ALA A 334 -0.19 9.22 -28.02
CA ALA A 334 1.18 8.87 -28.35
C ALA A 334 1.62 9.84 -29.46
N GLU A 335 2.35 10.89 -29.09
CA GLU A 335 3.18 11.56 -30.07
C GLU A 335 4.08 10.48 -30.68
N PRO A 336 4.11 10.32 -32.02
CA PRO A 336 5.01 9.36 -32.63
C PRO A 336 6.43 9.66 -32.15
N LEU A 337 7.21 8.62 -31.85
CA LEU A 337 8.60 8.81 -31.42
C LEU A 337 9.34 9.57 -32.52
N GLU A 338 9.54 10.88 -32.34
CA GLU A 338 10.20 11.73 -33.33
C GLU A 338 11.71 11.47 -33.35
N ASN A 339 12.28 11.17 -32.18
CA ASN A 339 13.69 10.86 -31.98
C ASN A 339 13.86 9.45 -31.39
N PRO A 340 14.97 8.76 -31.70
CA PRO A 340 15.29 7.49 -31.06
C PRO A 340 15.61 7.71 -29.58
N VAL A 341 15.27 6.74 -28.73
CA VAL A 341 15.44 6.82 -27.26
C VAL A 341 16.16 5.60 -26.71
N ALA A 342 16.78 5.74 -25.54
CA ALA A 342 17.38 4.66 -24.77
C ALA A 342 16.49 4.26 -23.60
N ILE A 343 16.64 3.02 -23.15
CA ILE A 343 15.95 2.49 -21.96
C ILE A 343 16.97 1.65 -21.22
N LEU A 344 17.30 2.05 -20.00
CA LEU A 344 18.10 1.22 -19.10
C LEU A 344 17.27 -0.02 -18.68
N THR A 345 17.75 -1.20 -19.05
CA THR A 345 17.05 -2.48 -18.84
C THR A 345 17.68 -3.37 -17.76
N TYR A 346 18.96 -3.13 -17.44
CA TYR A 346 19.62 -3.73 -16.28
C TYR A 346 20.80 -2.85 -15.83
N PRO A 347 20.87 -2.42 -14.57
CA PRO A 347 19.76 -2.36 -13.63
C PRO A 347 18.55 -1.65 -14.25
N GLY A 348 17.32 -2.00 -13.88
CA GLY A 348 16.14 -1.25 -14.29
C GLY A 348 16.21 0.20 -13.79
N ILE A 349 15.42 1.08 -14.42
CA ILE A 349 15.27 2.47 -13.96
C ILE A 349 14.74 2.45 -12.52
N ASP A 350 15.41 3.20 -11.64
CA ASP A 350 15.16 3.29 -10.20
C ASP A 350 15.26 1.93 -9.46
N GLU A 351 15.89 0.92 -10.07
CA GLU A 351 16.12 -0.36 -9.43
C GLU A 351 17.24 -0.25 -8.39
N THR A 352 17.07 -0.96 -7.27
CA THR A 352 18.17 -1.21 -6.32
C THR A 352 18.83 -2.53 -6.65
N VAL A 353 20.15 -2.51 -6.89
CA VAL A 353 20.96 -3.71 -7.09
C VAL A 353 21.91 -3.95 -5.93
N PHE A 354 22.16 -5.21 -5.65
CA PHE A 354 23.11 -5.60 -4.61
C PHE A 354 24.55 -5.40 -5.10
N ARG A 355 25.37 -4.68 -4.34
CA ARG A 355 26.72 -4.25 -4.75
C ARG A 355 27.59 -5.40 -5.22
N ASP A 356 27.67 -6.46 -4.43
CA ASP A 356 28.61 -7.55 -4.74
C ASP A 356 28.15 -8.33 -5.98
N ASP A 357 26.84 -8.60 -6.14
CA ASP A 357 26.29 -9.26 -7.32
C ASP A 357 26.52 -8.41 -8.58
N PHE A 358 26.32 -7.10 -8.47
CA PHE A 358 26.50 -6.17 -9.58
C PHE A 358 27.98 -6.04 -9.98
N ASN A 359 28.86 -5.93 -8.97
CA ASN A 359 30.30 -5.94 -9.17
C ASN A 359 30.84 -7.30 -9.63
N GLU A 360 30.16 -8.41 -9.39
CA GLU A 360 30.50 -9.72 -9.95
C GLU A 360 30.04 -9.84 -11.41
N ASN A 361 28.85 -9.33 -11.72
CA ASN A 361 28.28 -9.37 -13.07
C ASN A 361 29.04 -8.46 -14.07
N LYS A 362 29.53 -7.28 -13.64
CA LYS A 362 30.35 -6.35 -14.45
C LYS A 362 29.69 -5.81 -15.74
N TYR A 363 28.37 -5.65 -15.77
CA TYR A 363 27.71 -5.00 -16.92
C TYR A 363 26.42 -4.24 -16.56
N ILE A 364 26.04 -3.31 -17.46
CA ILE A 364 24.69 -2.75 -17.58
C ILE A 364 24.10 -3.11 -18.96
N GLU A 365 22.78 -3.12 -19.10
CA GLU A 365 22.07 -3.39 -20.35
C GLU A 365 21.15 -2.25 -20.72
N ILE A 366 21.25 -1.78 -21.95
CA ILE A 366 20.42 -0.71 -22.51
C ILE A 366 19.71 -1.23 -23.75
N LYS A 367 18.41 -0.94 -23.83
CA LYS A 367 17.61 -1.12 -25.03
C LYS A 367 17.40 0.22 -25.69
N PHE A 368 17.78 0.34 -26.95
CA PHE A 368 17.46 1.48 -27.79
C PHE A 368 16.12 1.23 -28.48
N LEU A 369 15.35 2.28 -28.75
CA LEU A 369 14.15 2.31 -29.59
C LEU A 369 14.35 3.33 -30.72
N PRO A 370 14.02 3.02 -31.99
CA PRO A 370 14.17 3.98 -33.08
C PRO A 370 12.97 4.93 -33.10
N SER A 371 13.05 6.01 -33.89
CA SER A 371 11.86 6.80 -34.20
C SER A 371 10.80 5.95 -34.93
N ASP A 372 9.55 6.40 -34.90
CA ASP A 372 8.46 5.71 -35.60
C ASP A 372 8.76 5.58 -37.10
N GLU A 373 8.40 4.42 -37.68
CA GLU A 373 8.68 4.03 -39.07
C GLU A 373 10.18 3.96 -39.44
N ALA A 374 11.10 4.14 -38.49
CA ALA A 374 12.54 3.97 -38.67
C ALA A 374 13.03 2.58 -38.20
N SER A 375 14.28 2.29 -38.52
CA SER A 375 14.99 1.10 -38.06
C SER A 375 16.30 1.52 -37.40
N PHE A 376 16.82 0.68 -36.52
CA PHE A 376 18.06 0.98 -35.80
C PHE A 376 19.27 1.11 -36.73
N ASP A 377 20.00 2.21 -36.61
CA ASP A 377 21.36 2.30 -37.15
C ASP A 377 22.34 1.70 -36.13
N GLN A 378 22.94 0.57 -36.48
CA GLN A 378 23.81 -0.18 -35.57
C GLN A 378 25.22 0.40 -35.49
N GLU A 379 25.63 1.24 -36.44
CA GLU A 379 27.00 1.75 -36.49
C GLU A 379 27.26 2.84 -35.43
N THR A 380 26.23 3.57 -34.98
CA THR A 380 26.40 4.66 -34.01
C THR A 380 26.54 4.20 -32.56
N ILE A 381 26.00 3.03 -32.21
CA ILE A 381 25.97 2.52 -30.82
C ILE A 381 27.28 1.81 -30.44
N LEU A 382 27.96 1.22 -31.41
CA LEU A 382 29.08 0.30 -31.19
C LEU A 382 30.39 0.97 -30.73
N GLU A 383 30.42 2.31 -30.63
CA GLU A 383 31.63 3.05 -30.26
C GLU A 383 31.63 3.63 -28.83
N SER A 384 30.66 3.29 -27.98
CA SER A 384 30.51 3.78 -26.58
C SER A 384 30.54 5.31 -26.40
N HIS A 385 30.43 6.08 -27.49
CA HIS A 385 30.52 7.53 -27.42
C HIS A 385 29.25 8.09 -26.80
N GLY A 386 29.39 8.80 -25.67
CA GLY A 386 28.30 9.55 -25.05
C GLY A 386 27.65 8.91 -23.82
N LEU A 387 28.03 7.69 -23.40
CA LEU A 387 27.57 7.11 -22.13
C LEU A 387 28.56 7.39 -21.00
N THR A 388 28.10 7.99 -19.91
CA THR A 388 28.88 8.25 -18.70
C THR A 388 28.17 7.69 -17.47
N LEU A 389 28.94 7.11 -16.55
CA LEU A 389 28.45 6.75 -15.22
C LEU A 389 28.86 7.84 -14.23
N ALA A 390 27.89 8.38 -13.51
CA ALA A 390 28.08 9.45 -12.53
C ALA A 390 27.51 9.06 -11.16
N GLY A 391 27.89 9.81 -10.13
CA GLY A 391 27.55 9.55 -8.72
C GLY A 391 28.73 8.96 -7.93
N ASP A 392 28.71 9.14 -6.61
CA ASP A 392 29.80 8.72 -5.72
C ASP A 392 30.03 7.20 -5.78
N ALA A 393 28.94 6.44 -5.90
CA ALA A 393 28.97 4.99 -6.07
C ALA A 393 29.68 4.55 -7.37
N ALA A 394 29.67 5.36 -8.43
CA ALA A 394 30.30 5.05 -9.71
C ALA A 394 31.70 5.64 -9.89
N SER A 395 32.23 6.35 -8.87
CA SER A 395 33.48 7.15 -8.97
C SER A 395 34.72 6.39 -9.46
N ASN A 396 34.77 5.06 -9.29
CA ASN A 396 35.87 4.20 -9.72
C ASN A 396 35.50 3.23 -10.85
N VAL A 397 34.39 3.47 -11.55
CA VAL A 397 33.88 2.58 -12.60
C VAL A 397 34.11 3.20 -13.97
N THR A 398 34.46 2.38 -14.96
CA THR A 398 34.64 2.81 -16.35
C THR A 398 34.02 1.79 -17.31
N ILE A 399 33.33 2.25 -18.34
CA ILE A 399 32.82 1.38 -19.41
C ILE A 399 33.97 0.98 -20.33
N ASP A 400 34.17 -0.32 -20.53
CA ASP A 400 35.29 -0.87 -21.29
C ASP A 400 34.89 -1.34 -22.69
N SER A 401 33.72 -1.97 -22.82
CA SER A 401 33.28 -2.58 -24.07
C SER A 401 31.77 -2.72 -24.15
N VAL A 402 31.26 -2.83 -25.37
CA VAL A 402 29.83 -3.01 -25.66
C VAL A 402 29.63 -4.25 -26.53
N GLU A 403 28.63 -5.07 -26.19
CA GLU A 403 28.21 -6.21 -27.00
C GLU A 403 26.72 -6.19 -27.30
N LYS A 404 26.35 -6.55 -28.53
CA LYS A 404 24.94 -6.71 -28.91
C LYS A 404 24.42 -8.06 -28.43
N ILE A 405 23.36 -8.05 -27.62
CA ILE A 405 22.77 -9.27 -27.04
C ILE A 405 21.40 -9.63 -27.64
N ALA A 406 20.66 -8.64 -28.14
CA ALA A 406 19.43 -8.85 -28.91
C ALA A 406 19.19 -7.67 -29.86
N ASP A 407 18.09 -7.70 -30.62
CA ASP A 407 17.74 -6.57 -31.47
C ASP A 407 17.41 -5.32 -30.62
N GLY A 408 18.07 -4.19 -30.93
CA GLY A 408 18.05 -2.97 -30.13
C GLY A 408 18.64 -3.07 -28.72
N LYS A 409 19.13 -4.25 -28.27
CA LYS A 409 19.59 -4.46 -26.87
C LYS A 409 21.09 -4.72 -26.81
N TYR A 410 21.78 -3.92 -26.01
CA TYR A 410 23.23 -3.93 -25.85
C TYR A 410 23.61 -4.05 -24.39
N ARG A 411 24.73 -4.74 -24.14
CA ARG A 411 25.35 -4.88 -22.84
C ARG A 411 26.67 -4.12 -22.81
N TYR A 412 26.79 -3.19 -21.87
CA TYR A 412 27.97 -2.38 -21.64
C TYR A 412 28.72 -2.97 -20.43
N HIS A 413 29.90 -3.52 -20.68
CA HIS A 413 30.78 -4.07 -19.65
C HIS A 413 31.61 -2.97 -19.02
N PHE A 414 31.87 -3.09 -17.73
CA PHE A 414 32.64 -2.12 -16.97
C PHE A 414 33.81 -2.73 -16.18
N SER A 415 34.84 -1.92 -15.96
CA SER A 415 35.93 -2.17 -15.02
C SER A 415 35.79 -1.31 -13.78
N GLY A 416 36.52 -1.66 -12.72
CA GLY A 416 36.38 -1.05 -11.41
C GLY A 416 35.29 -1.67 -10.56
N GLU A 417 35.00 -1.07 -9.40
CA GLU A 417 33.97 -1.54 -8.47
C GLU A 417 33.07 -0.37 -8.07
N PHE A 418 31.77 -0.61 -8.13
CA PHE A 418 30.79 0.30 -7.56
C PHE A 418 30.89 0.30 -6.03
N GLY A 419 30.83 1.49 -5.45
CA GLY A 419 30.49 1.69 -4.04
C GLY A 419 28.99 1.57 -3.82
N THR A 420 28.51 1.94 -2.63
CA THR A 420 27.08 2.04 -2.33
C THR A 420 26.57 3.46 -2.56
N GLY A 421 25.31 3.61 -2.98
CA GLY A 421 24.66 4.88 -3.24
C GLY A 421 24.07 4.95 -4.65
N ASP A 422 23.60 6.14 -5.01
CA ASP A 422 22.97 6.39 -6.31
C ASP A 422 23.99 6.46 -7.44
N VAL A 423 23.61 5.90 -8.57
CA VAL A 423 24.34 5.93 -9.83
C VAL A 423 23.45 6.56 -10.88
N SER A 424 24.03 7.47 -11.66
CA SER A 424 23.40 8.02 -12.86
C SER A 424 24.06 7.44 -14.11
N VAL A 425 23.24 6.96 -15.04
CA VAL A 425 23.65 6.57 -16.39
C VAL A 425 23.25 7.71 -17.32
N GLU A 426 24.22 8.50 -17.74
CA GLU A 426 24.03 9.68 -18.57
C GLU A 426 24.36 9.34 -20.02
N ILE A 427 23.42 9.60 -20.93
CA ILE A 427 23.57 9.45 -22.38
C ILE A 427 23.45 10.82 -23.02
N ALA A 428 24.54 11.28 -23.64
CA ALA A 428 24.60 12.60 -24.27
C ALA A 428 23.68 12.68 -25.51
N ALA A 429 23.09 13.86 -25.73
CA ALA A 429 22.37 14.15 -26.97
C ALA A 429 23.25 13.94 -28.21
N GLY A 430 22.68 13.38 -29.28
CA GLY A 430 23.40 13.11 -30.53
C GLY A 430 24.39 11.95 -30.49
N SER A 431 24.35 11.11 -29.45
CA SER A 431 25.25 9.96 -29.30
C SER A 431 24.83 8.73 -30.11
N PHE A 432 23.55 8.61 -30.47
CA PHE A 432 23.07 7.59 -31.40
C PHE A 432 22.00 8.14 -32.35
N SER A 433 21.84 7.47 -33.48
CA SER A 433 20.83 7.80 -34.49
C SER A 433 20.09 6.56 -35.00
N ASP A 434 19.03 6.78 -35.75
CA ASP A 434 18.33 5.73 -36.49
C ASP A 434 18.53 5.84 -38.01
N SER A 435 17.89 4.94 -38.77
CA SER A 435 17.99 4.89 -40.22
C SER A 435 17.38 6.09 -40.95
N SER A 436 16.61 6.94 -40.26
CA SER A 436 16.09 8.20 -40.80
C SER A 436 17.09 9.36 -40.65
N GLY A 437 18.12 9.17 -39.81
CA GLY A 437 19.11 10.19 -39.45
C GLY A 437 18.67 11.08 -38.28
N ALA A 438 17.55 10.76 -37.63
CA ALA A 438 17.16 11.39 -36.36
C ALA A 438 18.12 10.95 -35.25
N THR A 439 18.41 11.86 -34.32
CA THR A 439 19.35 11.64 -33.22
C THR A 439 18.66 11.75 -31.88
N ASN A 440 19.16 11.05 -30.87
CA ASN A 440 18.62 11.13 -29.51
C ASN A 440 18.83 12.50 -28.86
N GLU A 441 17.94 12.82 -27.91
CA GLU A 441 18.12 13.92 -26.94
C GLU A 441 18.95 13.42 -25.73
N ASP A 442 19.28 14.31 -24.78
CA ASP A 442 19.97 13.90 -23.56
C ASP A 442 19.06 13.05 -22.66
N GLU A 443 19.60 11.93 -22.17
CA GLU A 443 18.85 10.97 -21.35
C GLU A 443 19.66 10.62 -20.11
N THR A 444 19.04 10.67 -18.93
CA THR A 444 19.65 10.28 -17.67
C THR A 444 18.76 9.26 -16.96
N PHE A 445 19.33 8.12 -16.60
CA PHE A 445 18.67 7.09 -15.82
C PHE A 445 19.34 6.94 -14.45
N HIS A 446 18.57 6.54 -13.45
CA HIS A 446 19.08 6.31 -12.10
C HIS A 446 18.91 4.86 -11.69
N PHE A 447 19.81 4.37 -10.85
CA PHE A 447 19.67 3.14 -10.08
C PHE A 447 20.50 3.27 -8.80
N THR A 448 20.20 2.45 -7.78
CA THR A 448 20.91 2.49 -6.50
C THR A 448 21.70 1.21 -6.29
N VAL A 449 22.96 1.34 -5.86
CA VAL A 449 23.79 0.20 -5.44
C VAL A 449 23.78 0.12 -3.92
N GLN A 450 23.41 -1.03 -3.36
CA GLN A 450 23.26 -1.19 -1.90
C GLN A 450 23.96 -2.45 -1.37
N ASP A 451 24.37 -2.39 -0.10
CA ASP A 451 24.77 -3.54 0.73
C ASP A 451 23.66 -3.93 1.73
N LEU A 452 23.76 -5.16 2.28
CA LEU A 452 22.99 -5.54 3.47
C LEU A 452 23.46 -4.64 4.61
N THR A 453 22.55 -3.84 5.14
CA THR A 453 22.87 -2.85 6.18
C THR A 453 21.86 -2.92 7.31
N ALA A 454 22.35 -2.66 8.53
CA ALA A 454 21.49 -2.36 9.65
C ALA A 454 21.36 -0.84 9.74
N GLN A 455 20.17 -0.36 10.06
CA GLN A 455 19.87 1.06 10.20
C GLN A 455 19.04 1.30 11.45
N LEU A 456 19.17 2.48 12.03
CA LEU A 456 18.35 2.94 13.13
C LEU A 456 16.90 3.12 12.67
N ALA A 457 16.00 2.42 13.33
CA ALA A 457 14.56 2.64 13.23
C ALA A 457 14.03 3.55 14.36
N GLY A 458 14.85 3.83 15.38
CA GLY A 458 14.43 4.66 16.51
C GLY A 458 15.41 4.60 17.70
N PRO A 459 15.98 5.73 18.15
CA PRO A 459 15.98 7.04 17.49
C PRO A 459 16.57 6.95 16.08
N GLU A 460 15.99 7.66 15.11
CA GLU A 460 16.41 7.63 13.70
C GLU A 460 17.78 8.31 13.50
N ASP A 461 18.49 7.95 12.41
CA ASP A 461 19.75 8.59 12.03
C ASP A 461 19.57 10.11 11.80
N GLY A 462 20.46 10.91 12.38
CA GLY A 462 20.37 12.37 12.45
C GLY A 462 19.24 12.91 13.33
N GLY A 463 18.41 12.04 13.92
CA GLY A 463 17.27 12.40 14.75
C GLY A 463 17.64 12.85 16.17
N SER A 464 16.65 13.31 16.92
CA SER A 464 16.81 13.72 18.31
C SER A 464 15.78 13.05 19.23
N ILE A 465 16.19 12.67 20.44
CA ILE A 465 15.31 12.12 21.47
C ILE A 465 15.55 12.77 22.83
N ASP A 466 14.48 13.07 23.55
CA ASP A 466 14.55 13.57 24.93
C ASP A 466 15.22 12.54 25.86
N VAL A 467 16.16 13.01 26.69
CA VAL A 467 16.93 12.16 27.61
C VAL A 467 16.04 11.39 28.59
N SER A 468 14.96 12.00 29.09
CA SER A 468 14.01 11.33 29.99
C SER A 468 13.20 10.28 29.25
N ALA A 469 12.79 10.54 28.01
CA ALA A 469 12.14 9.54 27.17
C ALA A 469 13.06 8.33 26.87
N LEU A 470 14.33 8.56 26.51
CA LEU A 470 15.27 7.47 26.24
C LEU A 470 15.59 6.64 27.50
N ASN A 471 15.83 7.31 28.64
CA ASN A 471 16.06 6.64 29.93
C ASN A 471 14.84 5.83 30.42
N ASN A 472 13.63 6.21 30.01
CA ASN A 472 12.40 5.46 30.29
C ASN A 472 12.20 4.29 29.31
N ASN A 473 12.49 4.49 28.02
CA ASN A 473 12.30 3.48 26.98
C ASN A 473 13.36 2.37 27.08
N ARG A 474 14.63 2.72 27.29
CA ARG A 474 15.79 1.79 27.42
C ARG A 474 15.93 0.79 26.26
N TYR A 475 15.65 1.20 25.03
CA TYR A 475 15.96 0.39 23.85
C TYR A 475 16.34 1.25 22.66
N ILE A 476 17.11 0.66 21.74
CA ILE A 476 17.34 1.16 20.38
C ILE A 476 16.61 0.22 19.42
N SER A 477 15.88 0.76 18.46
CA SER A 477 15.21 0.00 17.41
C SER A 477 16.06 0.01 16.16
N VAL A 478 16.24 -1.16 15.56
CA VAL A 478 17.07 -1.37 14.37
C VAL A 478 16.22 -2.03 13.31
N VAL A 479 16.25 -1.52 12.08
CA VAL A 479 15.75 -2.20 10.89
C VAL A 479 16.93 -2.82 10.15
N TYR A 480 16.72 -3.98 9.59
CA TYR A 480 17.70 -4.65 8.77
C TYR A 480 17.22 -4.67 7.33
N ILE A 481 18.09 -4.25 6.41
CA ILE A 481 17.77 -4.16 5.01
C ILE A 481 18.42 -5.35 4.29
N PRO A 482 17.70 -6.46 4.07
CA PRO A 482 18.22 -7.56 3.28
C PRO A 482 18.30 -7.15 1.82
N SER A 483 18.99 -7.95 1.03
CA SER A 483 19.04 -7.74 -0.41
C SER A 483 17.65 -7.82 -1.06
N PRO A 484 17.46 -7.18 -2.22
CA PRO A 484 16.21 -7.28 -2.99
C PRO A 484 15.71 -8.72 -3.13
N GLY A 485 14.44 -8.94 -2.84
CA GLY A 485 13.78 -10.26 -2.90
C GLY A 485 14.19 -11.26 -1.82
N SER A 486 15.07 -10.89 -0.89
CA SER A 486 15.49 -11.74 0.24
C SER A 486 14.81 -11.30 1.55
N GLN A 487 14.92 -12.13 2.58
CA GLN A 487 14.50 -11.79 3.95
C GLN A 487 15.69 -11.92 4.89
N ILE A 488 15.56 -11.43 6.12
CA ILE A 488 16.53 -11.80 7.15
C ILE A 488 16.56 -13.31 7.34
N LYS A 489 17.76 -13.85 7.56
CA LYS A 489 17.93 -15.18 8.11
C LYS A 489 17.96 -15.07 9.63
N GLU A 490 16.81 -15.23 10.28
CA GLU A 490 16.65 -15.06 11.74
C GLU A 490 17.67 -15.85 12.56
N THR A 491 18.06 -17.04 12.10
CA THR A 491 19.04 -17.91 12.77
C THR A 491 20.48 -17.39 12.72
N SER A 492 20.75 -16.33 11.96
CA SER A 492 22.05 -15.65 11.94
C SER A 492 22.18 -14.57 13.00
N LEU A 493 21.08 -14.11 13.60
CA LEU A 493 21.11 -13.20 14.74
C LEU A 493 21.46 -14.00 15.99
N ASN A 494 22.63 -13.76 16.55
CA ASN A 494 23.16 -14.51 17.70
C ASN A 494 23.29 -13.62 18.95
N ASP A 495 23.06 -14.22 20.10
CA ASP A 495 23.15 -13.59 21.42
C ASP A 495 24.58 -13.13 21.75
N ASP A 496 25.59 -13.82 21.23
CA ASP A 496 26.99 -13.56 21.51
C ASP A 496 27.62 -12.48 20.62
N ASP A 497 26.92 -11.99 19.60
CA ASP A 497 27.47 -10.99 18.69
C ASP A 497 27.22 -9.57 19.21
N VAL A 498 28.25 -8.72 19.14
CA VAL A 498 28.08 -7.27 19.31
C VAL A 498 27.49 -6.74 18.01
N VAL A 499 26.20 -6.41 18.02
CA VAL A 499 25.48 -5.97 16.81
C VAL A 499 25.86 -4.54 16.47
N PHE A 500 25.94 -3.67 17.48
CA PHE A 500 26.44 -2.31 17.33
C PHE A 500 27.10 -1.80 18.61
N THR A 501 27.97 -0.80 18.45
CA THR A 501 28.60 -0.08 19.55
C THR A 501 28.09 1.35 19.58
N LEU A 502 27.57 1.80 20.72
CA LEU A 502 27.25 3.19 20.98
C LEU A 502 28.49 3.92 21.48
N THR A 503 28.81 5.08 20.91
CA THR A 503 29.85 5.99 21.41
C THR A 503 29.20 7.30 21.82
N PHE A 504 29.39 7.70 23.07
CA PHE A 504 28.78 8.90 23.65
C PHE A 504 29.69 10.12 23.49
N ALA A 505 29.11 11.32 23.63
CA ALA A 505 29.83 12.60 23.54
C ALA A 505 31.02 12.74 24.51
N ASP A 506 31.03 12.02 25.64
CA ASP A 506 32.15 11.99 26.59
C ASP A 506 33.28 11.01 26.19
N GLY A 507 33.11 10.31 25.06
CA GLY A 507 34.03 9.30 24.54
C GLY A 507 33.87 7.90 25.15
N SER A 508 32.94 7.70 26.07
CA SER A 508 32.60 6.38 26.59
C SER A 508 31.86 5.55 25.53
N THR A 509 31.92 4.22 25.65
CA THR A 509 31.31 3.30 24.68
C THR A 509 30.49 2.21 25.35
N LEU A 510 29.41 1.79 24.69
CA LEU A 510 28.57 0.66 25.11
C LEU A 510 28.37 -0.30 23.93
N ASP A 511 28.88 -1.53 24.08
CA ASP A 511 28.60 -2.62 23.15
C ASP A 511 27.20 -3.19 23.41
N VAL A 512 26.38 -3.22 22.37
CA VAL A 512 25.03 -3.76 22.41
C VAL A 512 25.02 -5.11 21.69
N ARG A 513 24.66 -6.14 22.44
CA ARG A 513 24.64 -7.54 21.98
C ARG A 513 23.22 -7.96 21.59
N GLY A 514 23.13 -8.90 20.66
CA GLY A 514 21.86 -9.39 20.14
C GLY A 514 21.26 -10.54 20.92
N PRO A 515 20.27 -11.21 20.30
CA PRO A 515 19.43 -10.67 19.23
C PRO A 515 18.44 -9.66 19.83
N GLY A 516 18.10 -8.64 19.06
CA GLY A 516 16.98 -7.77 19.41
C GLY A 516 15.65 -8.54 19.39
N THR A 517 14.65 -8.02 20.08
CA THR A 517 13.28 -8.56 20.02
C THR A 517 12.56 -8.01 18.81
N SER A 518 12.08 -8.86 17.91
CA SER A 518 11.30 -8.42 16.74
C SER A 518 9.99 -7.76 17.16
N VAL A 519 9.76 -6.52 16.69
CA VAL A 519 8.55 -5.72 16.90
C VAL A 519 8.27 -4.91 15.65
N ASP A 520 7.10 -5.08 15.03
CA ASP A 520 6.59 -4.28 13.91
C ASP A 520 7.64 -3.99 12.82
N ASN A 521 8.23 -5.05 12.24
CA ASN A 521 9.25 -4.98 11.19
C ASN A 521 10.60 -4.32 11.59
N SER A 522 10.85 -4.21 12.89
CA SER A 522 12.12 -3.77 13.48
C SER A 522 12.56 -4.71 14.60
N TYR A 523 13.78 -4.52 15.12
CA TYR A 523 14.33 -5.28 16.24
C TYR A 523 14.70 -4.31 17.36
N ARG A 524 14.11 -4.53 18.54
CA ARG A 524 14.38 -3.72 19.73
C ARG A 524 15.51 -4.34 20.54
N TYR A 525 16.58 -3.57 20.69
CA TYR A 525 17.75 -3.89 21.49
C TYR A 525 17.65 -3.19 22.83
N SER A 526 17.28 -3.94 23.87
CA SER A 526 17.19 -3.42 25.23
C SER A 526 18.58 -3.07 25.77
N LEU A 527 18.67 -1.92 26.42
CA LEU A 527 19.89 -1.37 27.00
C LEU A 527 19.93 -1.70 28.50
N LEU A 528 21.13 -1.67 29.10
CA LEU A 528 21.31 -2.06 30.51
C LEU A 528 20.64 -1.10 31.49
N ASP A 529 19.93 -1.63 32.50
CA ASP A 529 19.24 -0.84 33.53
C ASP A 529 20.18 0.06 34.37
N SER A 530 21.45 -0.31 34.46
CA SER A 530 22.47 0.42 35.21
C SER A 530 23.06 1.62 34.46
N PHE A 531 22.79 1.74 33.15
CA PHE A 531 23.26 2.87 32.35
C PHE A 531 22.21 3.98 32.36
N GLU A 532 22.66 5.21 32.55
CA GLU A 532 21.82 6.41 32.52
C GLU A 532 22.37 7.34 31.45
N PHE A 533 21.55 7.58 30.44
CA PHE A 533 21.91 8.45 29.33
C PHE A 533 22.04 9.89 29.80
N GLN A 534 23.05 10.57 29.27
CA GLN A 534 23.25 12.00 29.41
C GLN A 534 22.97 12.69 28.07
N PRO A 535 22.53 13.96 28.07
CA PRO A 535 22.42 14.74 26.85
C PRO A 535 23.73 14.76 26.05
N GLY A 536 23.63 14.64 24.73
CA GLY A 536 24.75 14.70 23.81
C GLY A 536 24.55 13.85 22.55
N GLU A 537 25.47 13.98 21.60
CA GLU A 537 25.51 13.12 20.41
C GLU A 537 25.89 11.68 20.77
N VAL A 538 25.25 10.73 20.12
CA VAL A 538 25.56 9.30 20.17
C VAL A 538 25.83 8.81 18.77
N THR A 539 27.04 8.29 18.54
CA THR A 539 27.39 7.57 17.32
C THR A 539 27.08 6.08 17.49
N VAL A 540 26.47 5.48 16.48
CA VAL A 540 26.08 4.07 16.43
C VAL A 540 26.87 3.37 15.33
N GLU A 541 27.78 2.48 15.70
CA GLU A 541 28.57 1.69 14.76
C GLU A 541 28.01 0.27 14.65
N PHE A 542 27.27 -0.02 13.59
CA PHE A 542 26.80 -1.37 13.26
C PHE A 542 27.96 -2.24 12.76
N LYS A 543 28.12 -3.42 13.35
CA LYS A 543 29.23 -4.31 13.04
C LYS A 543 28.93 -5.17 11.81
N ALA A 544 29.90 -5.25 10.90
CA ALA A 544 29.83 -6.11 9.72
C ALA A 544 29.82 -7.59 10.11
N GLY A 545 29.13 -8.42 9.33
CA GLY A 545 29.11 -9.87 9.48
C GLY A 545 28.32 -10.41 10.69
N THR A 546 27.51 -9.58 11.35
CA THR A 546 26.69 -9.95 12.51
C THR A 546 25.35 -10.58 12.15
N TRP A 547 24.91 -10.41 10.90
CA TRP A 547 23.70 -11.04 10.40
C TRP A 547 23.79 -11.33 8.90
N SER A 548 22.86 -12.14 8.40
CA SER A 548 22.77 -12.53 7.01
C SER A 548 21.34 -12.59 6.49
N ASP A 549 21.18 -12.51 5.17
CA ASP A 549 19.89 -12.72 4.51
C ASP A 549 19.66 -14.21 4.16
N THR A 550 18.45 -14.53 3.67
CA THR A 550 18.06 -15.87 3.23
C THR A 550 18.86 -16.38 2.02
N SER A 551 19.57 -15.49 1.31
CA SER A 551 20.49 -15.84 0.23
C SER A 551 21.90 -16.18 0.73
N GLY A 552 22.14 -16.05 2.04
CA GLY A 552 23.39 -16.40 2.70
C GLY A 552 24.45 -15.30 2.66
N ARG A 553 24.08 -14.08 2.27
CA ARG A 553 24.97 -12.91 2.25
C ARG A 553 25.04 -12.29 3.64
N SER A 554 26.21 -11.78 4.02
CA SER A 554 26.42 -11.12 5.31
C SER A 554 26.34 -9.60 5.19
N ASN A 555 25.97 -8.94 6.29
CA ASN A 555 25.86 -7.48 6.32
C ASN A 555 27.21 -6.76 6.27
N ALA A 556 27.20 -5.59 5.64
CA ALA A 556 28.23 -4.59 5.79
C ALA A 556 28.05 -3.84 7.12
N GLY A 557 29.15 -3.26 7.61
CA GLY A 557 29.11 -2.34 8.74
C GLY A 557 28.67 -0.95 8.28
N SER A 558 28.01 -0.21 9.16
CA SER A 558 27.55 1.16 8.92
C SER A 558 27.74 2.00 10.18
N VAL A 559 27.80 3.32 10.00
CA VAL A 559 27.87 4.29 11.10
C VAL A 559 26.73 5.28 10.93
N GLU A 560 25.96 5.47 11.99
CA GLU A 560 24.85 6.40 12.09
C GLU A 560 24.98 7.20 13.39
N TYR A 561 24.17 8.23 13.59
CA TYR A 561 24.19 9.02 14.82
C TYR A 561 22.81 9.54 15.20
N PHE A 562 22.61 9.88 16.46
CA PHE A 562 21.44 10.62 16.93
C PHE A 562 21.81 11.51 18.11
N ILE A 563 20.97 12.49 18.43
CA ILE A 563 21.20 13.43 19.53
C ILE A 563 20.26 13.12 20.68
N ILE A 564 20.81 12.98 21.87
CA ILE A 564 20.03 12.96 23.11
C ILE A 564 19.90 14.39 23.61
N THR A 565 18.68 14.92 23.63
CA THR A 565 18.43 16.30 24.06
C THR A 565 18.18 16.37 25.56
N GLY A 566 18.79 17.34 26.21
CA GLY A 566 18.38 17.82 27.52
C GLY A 566 17.20 18.81 27.40
N PRO A 567 17.05 19.78 28.33
CA PRO A 567 16.12 20.87 28.12
C PRO A 567 16.47 21.63 26.82
N THR A 568 15.45 22.15 26.13
CA THR A 568 15.60 22.85 24.84
C THR A 568 15.08 24.28 24.92
N ALA A 569 15.49 25.13 23.98
CA ALA A 569 14.99 26.49 23.85
C ALA A 569 14.61 26.77 22.39
N ASN A 570 13.50 27.47 22.18
CA ASN A 570 13.02 27.85 20.86
C ASN A 570 12.66 29.34 20.85
N LEU A 571 12.87 30.00 19.71
CA LEU A 571 12.36 31.35 19.53
C LEU A 571 10.84 31.32 19.39
N SER A 572 10.16 32.12 20.20
CA SER A 572 8.70 32.30 20.18
C SER A 572 8.32 33.54 19.36
N ASP A 573 9.03 34.65 19.53
CA ASP A 573 8.90 35.85 18.68
C ASP A 573 10.26 36.57 18.54
N PRO A 574 10.90 36.57 17.35
CA PRO A 574 10.39 36.08 16.08
C PRO A 574 10.58 34.57 15.97
N LEU A 575 9.64 33.83 15.37
CA LEU A 575 9.80 32.39 15.16
C LEU A 575 11.06 32.08 14.34
N ASN A 576 11.71 30.95 14.62
CA ASN A 576 12.86 30.49 13.84
C ASN A 576 12.50 30.38 12.34
N GLY A 577 13.35 30.92 11.46
CA GLY A 577 13.13 30.98 10.01
C GLY A 577 12.09 32.02 9.54
N SER A 578 11.45 32.76 10.44
CA SER A 578 10.52 33.83 10.04
C SER A 578 11.25 35.05 9.46
N LYS A 579 10.54 35.83 8.64
CA LYS A 579 11.01 37.10 8.09
C LYS A 579 10.36 38.24 8.86
N ILE A 580 11.18 39.10 9.44
CA ILE A 580 10.74 40.30 10.16
C ILE A 580 11.38 41.54 9.54
N ASP A 581 10.64 42.66 9.54
CA ASP A 581 11.19 43.94 9.11
C ASP A 581 12.30 44.38 10.07
N VAL A 582 13.46 44.75 9.53
CA VAL A 582 14.64 45.14 10.33
C VAL A 582 14.35 46.38 11.19
N SER A 583 13.53 47.30 10.72
CA SER A 583 13.15 48.52 11.46
C SER A 583 12.25 48.15 12.64
N LEU A 584 11.31 47.22 12.44
CA LEU A 584 10.43 46.73 13.49
C LEU A 584 11.20 45.97 14.58
N LEU A 585 12.15 45.11 14.19
CA LEU A 585 12.96 44.35 15.14
C LEU A 585 13.87 45.27 15.98
N ASN A 586 14.49 46.28 15.35
CA ASN A 586 15.25 47.30 16.06
C ASN A 586 14.36 48.20 16.95
N GLU A 587 13.15 48.54 16.50
CA GLU A 587 12.21 49.38 17.27
C GLU A 587 11.70 48.67 18.53
N ARG A 588 11.41 47.37 18.44
CA ARG A 588 10.89 46.62 19.59
C ARG A 588 11.97 46.29 20.63
N GLY A 589 13.22 46.03 20.20
CA GLY A 589 14.36 45.82 21.09
C GLY A 589 14.26 44.59 22.01
N TYR A 590 13.47 43.57 21.66
CA TYR A 590 13.37 42.32 22.41
C TYR A 590 13.17 41.10 21.50
N ILE A 591 13.45 39.92 22.04
CA ILE A 591 12.99 38.63 21.51
C ILE A 591 12.37 37.78 22.63
N ASP A 592 11.39 36.95 22.27
CA ASP A 592 10.71 36.04 23.19
C ASP A 592 11.22 34.60 22.95
N VAL A 593 11.60 33.92 24.03
CA VAL A 593 12.20 32.56 24.01
C VAL A 593 11.38 31.63 24.88
N GLU A 594 10.98 30.49 24.33
CA GLU A 594 10.34 29.39 25.04
C GLU A 594 11.39 28.37 25.49
N PHE A 595 11.45 28.05 26.79
CA PHE A 595 12.31 26.98 27.33
C PHE A 595 11.47 25.76 27.65
N ARG A 596 11.85 24.59 27.15
CA ARG A 596 11.17 23.33 27.43
C ARG A 596 12.07 22.43 28.28
N PRO A 597 11.62 22.03 29.49
CA PRO A 597 12.35 21.05 30.30
C PRO A 597 12.26 19.67 29.67
N THR A 598 13.08 18.74 30.15
CA THR A 598 12.96 17.34 29.73
C THR A 598 11.66 16.72 30.24
N GLY A 599 11.25 15.59 29.65
CA GLY A 599 9.95 14.96 29.95
C GLY A 599 9.72 14.68 31.44
N GLY A 600 8.70 15.35 32.01
CA GLY A 600 8.30 15.17 33.42
C GLY A 600 9.00 16.08 34.43
N ASN A 601 9.89 16.97 33.96
CA ASN A 601 10.71 17.87 34.77
C ASN A 601 10.29 19.35 34.59
N SER A 602 10.92 20.25 35.34
CA SER A 602 10.71 21.70 35.28
C SER A 602 12.03 22.43 35.01
N ILE A 603 11.99 23.56 34.29
CA ILE A 603 13.19 24.39 34.10
C ILE A 603 13.65 24.93 35.47
N VAL A 604 14.96 24.88 35.72
CA VAL A 604 15.56 25.57 36.87
C VAL A 604 15.56 27.05 36.54
N GLU A 605 14.58 27.79 37.07
CA GLU A 605 14.41 29.22 36.79
C GLU A 605 15.69 30.04 37.03
N THR A 606 16.49 29.69 38.05
CA THR A 606 17.75 30.40 38.32
C THR A 606 18.79 30.24 37.22
N SER A 607 18.69 29.22 36.36
CA SER A 607 19.60 29.01 35.23
C SER A 607 19.33 29.97 34.06
N ILE A 608 18.10 30.49 33.94
CA ILE A 608 17.71 31.46 32.90
C ILE A 608 17.55 32.88 33.43
N THR A 609 17.38 33.05 34.74
CA THR A 609 17.18 34.35 35.41
C THR A 609 18.43 34.89 36.13
N GLY A 610 19.58 34.24 35.99
CA GLY A 610 20.83 34.70 36.62
C GLY A 610 21.40 35.96 35.97
N ASP A 611 21.65 37.01 36.77
CA ASP A 611 22.12 38.35 36.33
C ASP A 611 23.45 38.37 35.54
N ASN A 612 24.18 37.26 35.43
CA ASN A 612 25.47 37.19 34.72
C ASN A 612 25.66 35.92 33.90
N ASP A 613 24.66 35.08 33.72
CA ASP A 613 24.81 33.87 32.90
C ASP A 613 24.43 34.19 31.45
N VAL A 614 25.26 33.75 30.50
CA VAL A 614 24.95 33.87 29.08
C VAL A 614 23.86 32.86 28.78
N VAL A 615 22.67 33.33 28.39
CA VAL A 615 21.54 32.46 28.06
C VAL A 615 21.61 32.08 26.58
N PHE A 616 21.87 33.06 25.72
CA PHE A 616 22.10 32.84 24.30
C PHE A 616 22.96 33.95 23.71
N THR A 617 23.39 33.75 22.47
CA THR A 617 24.12 34.75 21.69
C THR A 617 23.36 35.06 20.42
N ILE A 618 23.49 36.30 19.93
CA ILE A 618 22.91 36.74 18.66
C ILE A 618 24.04 37.14 17.72
N THR A 619 24.08 36.54 16.54
CA THR A 619 25.00 36.90 15.46
C THR A 619 24.23 37.54 14.32
N VAL A 620 24.62 38.74 13.92
CA VAL A 620 24.01 39.47 12.80
C VAL A 620 24.99 39.45 11.62
N GLY A 621 24.65 38.73 10.54
CA GLY A 621 25.55 38.56 9.41
C GLY A 621 26.87 37.88 9.81
N ASN A 622 28.02 38.51 9.49
CA ASN A 622 29.36 38.00 9.81
C ASN A 622 30.01 38.74 11.00
N GLU A 623 29.21 39.39 11.84
CA GLU A 623 29.72 40.11 13.02
C GLU A 623 30.02 39.16 14.19
N ALA A 624 30.66 39.69 15.24
CA ALA A 624 30.91 38.91 16.44
C ALA A 624 29.59 38.64 17.19
N PRO A 625 29.40 37.45 17.80
CA PRO A 625 28.21 37.16 18.58
C PRO A 625 28.05 38.13 19.75
N VAL A 626 26.84 38.65 19.93
CA VAL A 626 26.45 39.49 21.08
C VAL A 626 25.80 38.60 22.13
N GLU A 627 26.34 38.62 23.35
CA GLU A 627 25.81 37.83 24.45
C GLU A 627 24.54 38.45 25.04
N ILE A 628 23.50 37.64 25.15
CA ILE A 628 22.28 38.00 25.87
C ILE A 628 22.31 37.27 27.21
N ARG A 629 22.32 38.07 28.27
CA ARG A 629 22.43 37.61 29.66
C ARG A 629 21.09 37.76 30.37
N GLY A 630 20.84 36.91 31.36
CA GLY A 630 19.69 37.04 32.25
C GLY A 630 19.78 38.29 33.15
N PRO A 631 18.68 38.63 33.86
CA PRO A 631 17.37 37.99 33.81
C PRO A 631 16.55 38.44 32.60
N PRO A 632 15.52 37.68 32.19
CA PRO A 632 14.55 38.15 31.21
C PRO A 632 13.85 39.41 31.72
N ALA A 633 13.49 40.30 30.78
CA ALA A 633 12.76 41.52 31.05
C ALA A 633 11.32 41.26 31.50
N GLU A 634 10.70 40.18 31.02
CA GLU A 634 9.32 39.80 31.34
C GLU A 634 9.15 38.27 31.29
N ASP A 635 8.40 37.70 32.25
CA ASP A 635 7.87 36.33 32.19
C ASP A 635 6.47 36.39 31.56
N LEU A 636 6.33 35.80 30.38
CA LEU A 636 5.09 35.81 29.60
C LEU A 636 4.19 34.61 29.95
N GLY A 637 4.63 33.72 30.85
CA GLY A 637 3.96 32.47 31.17
C GLY A 637 4.19 31.39 30.10
N ASN A 638 3.69 30.17 30.36
CA ASN A 638 3.86 29.00 29.48
C ASN A 638 5.33 28.76 29.07
N PHE A 639 6.25 28.91 30.04
CA PHE A 639 7.70 28.79 29.83
C PHE A 639 8.31 29.75 28.79
N THR A 640 7.61 30.84 28.47
CA THR A 640 8.06 31.87 27.53
C THR A 640 8.55 33.11 28.27
N TYR A 641 9.74 33.57 27.91
CA TYR A 641 10.41 34.70 28.56
C TYR A 641 10.89 35.70 27.52
N ARG A 642 10.69 36.98 27.82
CA ARG A 642 11.14 38.10 26.99
C ARG A 642 12.53 38.54 27.39
N TYR A 643 13.47 38.56 26.45
CA TYR A 643 14.80 39.11 26.65
C TYR A 643 14.93 40.44 25.94
N ALA A 644 15.25 41.49 26.70
CA ALA A 644 15.61 42.78 26.14
C ALA A 644 16.96 42.69 25.45
N LEU A 645 17.08 43.33 24.29
CA LEU A 645 18.31 43.38 23.53
C LEU A 645 19.15 44.60 23.94
N PRO A 646 20.49 44.51 23.90
CA PRO A 646 21.36 45.64 24.15
C PRO A 646 21.07 46.80 23.18
N GLU A 647 21.10 48.05 23.66
CA GLU A 647 20.83 49.23 22.82
C GLU A 647 21.85 49.42 21.68
N ASP A 648 23.03 48.83 21.82
CA ASP A 648 24.10 48.84 20.81
C ASP A 648 24.00 47.70 19.79
N LEU A 649 23.10 46.72 20.01
CA LEU A 649 22.79 45.69 19.01
C LEU A 649 21.86 46.28 17.94
N VAL A 650 22.40 46.49 16.74
CA VAL A 650 21.65 47.00 15.59
C VAL A 650 21.54 45.93 14.53
N PHE A 651 20.31 45.52 14.23
CA PHE A 651 20.04 44.60 13.14
C PHE A 651 20.17 45.31 11.78
N VAL A 652 20.75 44.60 10.81
CA VAL A 652 20.81 44.99 9.40
C VAL A 652 20.13 43.91 8.54
N PRO A 653 19.70 44.21 7.30
CA PRO A 653 19.13 43.19 6.42
C PRO A 653 20.08 42.01 6.21
N GLY A 654 19.64 40.81 6.57
CA GLY A 654 20.44 39.59 6.48
C GLY A 654 19.90 38.48 7.38
N GLN A 655 20.64 37.37 7.42
CA GLN A 655 20.38 36.29 8.35
C GLN A 655 20.86 36.69 9.76
N VAL A 656 20.04 36.38 10.75
CA VAL A 656 20.36 36.50 12.17
C VAL A 656 20.37 35.10 12.74
N GLU A 657 21.44 34.74 13.42
CA GLU A 657 21.59 33.46 14.10
C GLU A 657 21.45 33.69 15.61
N VAL A 658 20.61 32.88 16.27
CA VAL A 658 20.50 32.84 17.73
C VAL A 658 21.02 31.49 18.20
N THR A 659 22.10 31.50 18.96
CA THR A 659 22.77 30.29 19.44
C THR A 659 22.64 30.20 20.95
N PHE A 660 22.09 29.09 21.45
CA PHE A 660 22.05 28.75 22.87
C PHE A 660 23.31 27.94 23.21
N PRO A 661 24.26 28.47 24.00
CA PRO A 661 25.46 27.71 24.37
C PRO A 661 25.10 26.43 25.12
N ALA A 662 25.81 25.34 24.86
CA ALA A 662 25.67 24.10 25.63
C ALA A 662 25.91 24.39 27.13
N GLY A 663 25.03 23.90 27.98
CA GLY A 663 25.09 24.13 29.42
C GLY A 663 24.59 25.49 29.91
N SER A 664 23.99 26.32 29.04
CA SER A 664 23.46 27.65 29.41
C SER A 664 22.20 27.59 30.27
N PHE A 665 21.42 26.52 30.20
CA PHE A 665 20.25 26.31 31.05
C PHE A 665 20.04 24.85 31.42
N ALA A 666 19.31 24.63 32.53
CA ALA A 666 19.13 23.32 33.13
C ALA A 666 17.69 23.09 33.60
N ASP A 667 17.34 21.82 33.83
CA ASP A 667 16.10 21.41 34.50
C ASP A 667 16.34 20.84 35.90
N ASP A 668 15.26 20.58 36.63
CA ASP A 668 15.28 20.12 38.02
C ASP A 668 15.68 18.63 38.19
N ALA A 669 15.82 17.89 37.08
CA ALA A 669 16.50 16.59 37.05
C ALA A 669 18.02 16.72 36.94
N GLY A 670 18.54 17.93 36.69
CA GLY A 670 19.97 18.20 36.56
C GLY A 670 20.52 18.03 35.15
N TYR A 671 19.64 17.82 34.15
CA TYR A 671 20.06 17.81 32.75
C TYR A 671 20.28 19.23 32.25
N VAL A 672 21.22 19.38 31.31
CA VAL A 672 21.56 20.65 30.68
C VAL A 672 21.31 20.60 29.17
N ASN A 673 21.08 21.77 28.56
CA ASN A 673 20.93 21.85 27.11
C ASN A 673 22.26 21.50 26.41
N VAL A 674 22.15 20.92 25.21
CA VAL A 674 23.29 20.54 24.36
C VAL A 674 23.42 21.39 23.12
#